data_AF-A0A2V2BZ23-F1
#
_entry.id   AF-A0A2V2BZ23-F1
#
_cell.length_a   1.000
_cell.length_b   1.000
_cell.length_c   1.000
_cell.angle_alpha   90.00
_cell.angle_beta   90.00
_cell.angle_gamma   90.00
#
_symmetry.space_group_name_H-M   'P 1'
#
loop_
_entity.id
_entity.type
_entity.pdbx_description
1 polymer ?
#
loop_
_entity_poly.entity_id
_entity_poly.type
_entity_poly.pdbx_seq_one_letter_code
_entity_poly.pdbx_strand_id
1 'polypeptide(L)'
;MTCTSRASAGRREAFAAAVSIPLPASSASVHARAAEANSMATATNMPIASLAASSALEREVLPLRNLSDGITPLGPLTSPSAARFIFCSSIIIYRYCRRTSGNFKYIVCLTAGLFPRYILKKRGMGIAFCGVAGAPPPVILIAMKKFAVFLAAAALAPAAFAEIKMPKIFSDNMVLQRGERVKVWGGADSGADVRVEFGGKSASAKAGADGRWEVFLPPMEASSEPREMKVYENGKPAKAIKGALVGEVWVTGGQSNMQFEARAMDGGKEELDALPANLRYFSQDSGKISEKPLRDFAGRAEWLVAGRDNLAHSNAVALFFGSRISRALGGIPVGIIESSRGGTRMVGWTPIEFFESDPLMEPARRMFRADSEKWRKSEFEKKSEKWRRARGKWEAEAAAAKSAGKPAPRCPWEAHDQAKPDISRPYGVNNPSLLWNAKVSPMAGYSARGFLWYQGESDYMWSGFKSIFEGMTKAWRAAWGKPEMYFLCVQLPSYKDNGWEYMRWDQMRASLENPNAGVAVSIDTGDRDDVHPTDKKAIVDRLAAIALHDVYGRKDLAVYGPIFKSAKYSGGSAEIEFDLRGRKLECRGAPRGFLAKGKDGKWREASAKVSDGRLSVSTLDGSEIRGVRYLWKGWAKPDVCIYNDAGLPAFGFSDEKR
;
A
#
# COMPACT_ATOMS: atom_id res chain seq x y z
N MET A 1 -29.77 30.37 60.87
CA MET A 1 -31.10 30.86 60.47
C MET A 1 -31.44 30.14 59.16
N THR A 2 -31.94 28.88 59.23
CA THR A 2 -33.38 28.46 59.16
C THR A 2 -33.99 28.74 57.77
N CYS A 3 -34.48 27.80 56.95
CA CYS A 3 -35.16 26.49 57.09
C CYS A 3 -34.92 25.65 55.79
N THR A 4 -34.61 24.34 55.72
CA THR A 4 -35.38 23.09 56.01
C THR A 4 -36.80 23.05 55.40
N SER A 5 -37.40 21.98 54.85
CA SER A 5 -37.12 20.56 54.50
C SER A 5 -38.47 19.98 53.99
N ARG A 6 -38.60 19.06 53.02
CA ARG A 6 -38.88 17.59 53.11
C ARG A 6 -39.81 17.24 51.91
N ALA A 7 -39.53 16.30 51.01
CA ALA A 7 -39.66 14.83 51.09
C ALA A 7 -41.04 14.30 51.54
N SER A 8 -41.79 13.59 50.68
CA SER A 8 -42.03 12.12 50.77
C SER A 8 -43.21 11.56 49.95
N ALA A 9 -42.95 10.42 49.26
CA ALA A 9 -43.71 9.14 49.25
C ALA A 9 -45.03 8.90 48.46
N GLY A 10 -45.09 7.73 47.81
CA GLY A 10 -46.29 6.87 47.64
C GLY A 10 -46.75 6.58 46.19
N ARG A 11 -46.29 5.50 45.52
CA ARG A 11 -46.88 4.13 45.34
C ARG A 11 -48.04 3.98 44.32
N ARG A 12 -47.82 3.06 43.34
CA ARG A 12 -48.69 1.97 42.78
C ARG A 12 -50.04 2.39 42.15
N GLU A 13 -50.61 1.81 41.09
CA GLU A 13 -50.53 0.54 40.34
C GLU A 13 -51.30 0.77 39.00
N ALA A 14 -50.80 0.27 37.87
CA ALA A 14 -51.43 -0.72 36.97
C ALA A 14 -52.87 -0.49 36.47
N PHE A 15 -53.06 -0.44 35.14
CA PHE A 15 -54.13 -1.21 34.46
C PHE A 15 -53.78 -1.45 32.98
N ALA A 16 -54.12 -2.65 32.51
CA ALA A 16 -53.79 -3.25 31.23
C ALA A 16 -55.02 -3.41 30.33
N ALA A 17 -54.81 -3.50 29.01
CA ALA A 17 -55.62 -4.23 28.01
C ALA A 17 -54.83 -4.19 26.67
N ALA A 18 -54.24 -5.26 26.11
CA ALA A 18 -54.76 -6.54 25.59
C ALA A 18 -55.11 -6.50 24.09
N VAL A 19 -54.76 -7.62 23.41
CA VAL A 19 -55.21 -8.14 22.09
C VAL A 19 -54.42 -7.66 20.86
N SER A 20 -53.96 -8.46 19.87
CA SER A 20 -53.74 -9.90 19.65
C SER A 20 -52.94 -10.08 18.34
N ILE A 21 -52.27 -11.23 18.22
CA ILE A 21 -51.47 -11.73 17.06
C ILE A 21 -52.39 -12.20 15.91
N PRO A 22 -51.89 -12.28 14.65
CA PRO A 22 -51.90 -13.58 13.98
C PRO A 22 -50.60 -13.93 13.21
N LEU A 23 -50.15 -15.19 13.38
CA LEU A 23 -49.35 -15.98 12.43
C LEU A 23 -50.33 -16.72 11.48
N PRO A 24 -49.93 -17.14 10.26
CA PRO A 24 -49.23 -18.43 10.01
C PRO A 24 -48.26 -18.35 8.79
N ALA A 25 -47.47 -19.33 8.33
CA ALA A 25 -47.07 -20.69 8.71
C ALA A 25 -45.77 -21.03 7.93
N SER A 26 -45.07 -22.04 8.43
CA SER A 26 -43.88 -22.70 7.85
C SER A 26 -44.19 -23.69 6.72
N SER A 27 -43.25 -23.88 5.80
CA SER A 27 -42.98 -25.20 5.21
C SER A 27 -41.51 -25.34 4.76
N ALA A 28 -40.98 -26.54 4.91
CA ALA A 28 -39.57 -26.89 4.96
C ALA A 28 -38.96 -27.38 3.62
N SER A 29 -37.63 -27.31 3.56
CA SER A 29 -36.64 -28.23 2.94
C SER A 29 -36.81 -28.76 1.52
N VAL A 30 -35.79 -28.55 0.65
CA VAL A 30 -35.16 -29.62 -0.18
C VAL A 30 -33.67 -29.27 -0.44
N HIS A 31 -32.83 -30.32 -0.43
CA HIS A 31 -31.40 -30.38 -0.70
C HIS A 31 -30.97 -30.22 -2.18
N ALA A 32 -29.75 -29.70 -2.35
CA ALA A 32 -28.63 -30.14 -3.23
C ALA A 32 -28.67 -30.04 -4.78
N ARG A 33 -27.43 -29.84 -5.29
CA ARG A 33 -26.86 -29.96 -6.67
C ARG A 33 -27.04 -28.73 -7.57
N ALA A 34 -25.98 -28.03 -7.99
CA ALA A 34 -24.79 -28.37 -8.80
C ALA A 34 -24.98 -27.92 -10.26
N ALA A 35 -23.98 -27.16 -10.75
CA ALA A 35 -23.52 -26.93 -12.12
C ALA A 35 -24.51 -27.02 -13.31
N GLU A 36 -24.58 -25.97 -14.14
CA GLU A 36 -23.99 -25.95 -15.48
C GLU A 36 -24.33 -24.65 -16.24
N ALA A 37 -23.43 -24.32 -17.15
CA ALA A 37 -23.49 -23.19 -18.06
C ALA A 37 -24.59 -23.33 -19.11
N ASN A 38 -25.10 -22.21 -19.63
CA ASN A 38 -25.10 -22.06 -21.09
C ASN A 38 -25.26 -20.61 -21.58
N SER A 39 -24.62 -20.40 -22.73
CA SER A 39 -24.61 -19.23 -23.59
C SER A 39 -25.99 -18.82 -24.11
N MET A 40 -26.15 -17.56 -24.49
CA MET A 40 -26.76 -17.22 -25.78
C MET A 40 -26.27 -15.87 -26.28
N ALA A 41 -25.50 -15.92 -27.37
CA ALA A 41 -25.25 -14.82 -28.27
C ALA A 41 -26.38 -14.76 -29.31
N THR A 42 -26.84 -13.57 -29.65
CA THR A 42 -27.61 -13.32 -30.87
C THR A 42 -26.91 -12.26 -31.69
N ALA A 43 -26.45 -12.67 -32.85
CA ALA A 43 -25.93 -11.85 -33.92
C ALA A 43 -27.10 -11.29 -34.77
N THR A 44 -26.94 -10.07 -35.28
CA THR A 44 -27.66 -9.57 -36.45
C THR A 44 -26.67 -8.86 -37.38
N ASN A 45 -26.68 -9.29 -38.64
CA ASN A 45 -25.81 -8.89 -39.74
C ASN A 45 -26.33 -7.63 -40.48
N MET A 46 -25.40 -6.71 -40.81
CA MET A 46 -25.18 -5.97 -42.08
C MET A 46 -26.31 -5.08 -42.71
N PRO A 47 -26.02 -4.12 -43.63
CA PRO A 47 -24.82 -3.98 -44.48
C PRO A 47 -24.19 -2.57 -44.62
N ILE A 48 -23.11 -2.60 -45.41
CA ILE A 48 -22.09 -1.61 -45.79
C ILE A 48 -22.63 -0.56 -46.78
N ALA A 49 -22.14 0.68 -46.68
CA ALA A 49 -21.96 1.58 -47.83
C ALA A 49 -20.66 2.41 -47.69
N SER A 50 -19.95 2.45 -48.81
CA SER A 50 -18.62 3.01 -49.11
C SER A 50 -18.60 4.54 -49.23
N LEU A 51 -17.48 5.17 -48.88
CA LEU A 51 -16.83 6.20 -49.71
C LEU A 51 -15.36 6.41 -49.31
N ALA A 52 -14.51 6.45 -50.33
CA ALA A 52 -13.06 6.42 -50.31
C ALA A 52 -12.43 7.81 -50.53
N ALA A 53 -11.16 7.94 -50.09
CA ALA A 53 -10.05 8.78 -50.60
C ALA A 53 -9.23 9.33 -49.39
N SER A 54 -7.91 9.45 -49.37
CA SER A 54 -6.77 9.04 -50.19
C SER A 54 -5.53 9.57 -49.45
N SER A 55 -4.49 8.77 -49.25
CA SER A 55 -3.08 9.16 -49.55
C SER A 55 -2.14 8.04 -49.07
N ALA A 56 -1.34 7.57 -50.02
CA ALA A 56 -0.46 6.41 -49.95
C ALA A 56 0.92 6.73 -49.35
N LEU A 57 1.58 5.70 -48.84
CA LEU A 57 3.01 5.43 -49.09
C LEU A 57 3.29 3.93 -48.85
N GLU A 58 3.68 3.25 -49.94
CA GLU A 58 4.02 1.82 -50.11
C GLU A 58 5.33 1.47 -49.36
N ARG A 59 5.40 0.37 -48.58
CA ARG A 59 5.64 -1.06 -48.92
C ARG A 59 6.99 -1.36 -49.58
N GLU A 60 7.73 -2.28 -48.97
CA GLU A 60 8.40 -3.38 -49.67
C GLU A 60 8.59 -4.60 -48.75
N VAL A 61 7.87 -5.69 -49.04
CA VAL A 61 8.18 -7.07 -48.65
C VAL A 61 7.81 -7.93 -49.85
N LEU A 62 8.75 -8.72 -50.35
CA LEU A 62 8.57 -9.75 -51.38
C LEU A 62 9.49 -10.96 -51.08
N PRO A 63 9.22 -12.16 -51.65
CA PRO A 63 9.00 -13.37 -50.86
C PRO A 63 9.86 -14.60 -51.26
N LEU A 64 9.54 -15.71 -50.60
CA LEU A 64 10.05 -17.09 -50.62
C LEU A 64 10.35 -17.75 -51.99
N ARG A 65 11.30 -18.70 -51.96
CA ARG A 65 11.34 -19.90 -52.81
C ARG A 65 11.80 -21.16 -52.04
N ASN A 66 11.17 -22.28 -52.43
CA ASN A 66 11.15 -23.65 -51.89
C ASN A 66 12.41 -24.50 -52.16
N LEU A 67 12.57 -25.61 -51.41
CA LEU A 67 12.49 -27.03 -51.89
C LEU A 67 12.95 -27.99 -50.76
N SER A 68 12.05 -28.87 -50.28
CA SER A 68 12.02 -30.36 -50.46
C SER A 68 12.91 -31.06 -49.42
N ASP A 69 12.60 -32.16 -48.73
CA ASP A 69 11.73 -33.34 -48.82
C ASP A 69 11.47 -33.79 -47.35
N GLY A 70 10.56 -34.65 -46.91
CA GLY A 70 9.63 -35.60 -47.50
C GLY A 70 9.16 -36.54 -46.36
N ILE A 71 7.86 -36.87 -46.37
CA ILE A 71 7.22 -38.10 -45.87
C ILE A 71 7.00 -38.29 -44.34
N THR A 72 5.82 -38.84 -44.06
CA THR A 72 4.96 -38.72 -42.87
C THR A 72 4.87 -40.06 -42.09
N PRO A 73 3.95 -40.25 -41.09
CA PRO A 73 4.25 -40.57 -39.69
C PRO A 73 3.93 -42.03 -39.28
N LEU A 74 4.24 -42.44 -38.05
CA LEU A 74 3.57 -43.59 -37.40
C LEU A 74 3.58 -43.43 -35.86
N GLY A 75 2.46 -43.79 -35.24
CA GLY A 75 2.10 -43.57 -33.84
C GLY A 75 2.68 -44.59 -32.83
N PRO A 76 2.02 -44.77 -31.66
CA PRO A 76 2.66 -44.77 -30.35
C PRO A 76 3.02 -46.17 -29.81
N LEU A 77 3.89 -46.25 -28.79
CA LEU A 77 3.71 -47.07 -27.57
C LEU A 77 4.95 -47.09 -26.64
N THR A 78 4.66 -47.13 -25.33
CA THR A 78 5.42 -47.73 -24.19
C THR A 78 6.51 -46.94 -23.45
N SER A 79 6.22 -46.70 -22.16
CA SER A 79 7.12 -46.45 -21.01
C SER A 79 7.79 -47.78 -20.56
N PRO A 80 8.75 -47.91 -19.60
CA PRO A 80 9.36 -46.91 -18.68
C PRO A 80 10.91 -47.01 -18.54
N SER A 81 11.55 -46.00 -17.92
CA SER A 81 12.54 -46.16 -16.82
C SER A 81 13.39 -44.89 -16.54
N ALA A 82 13.83 -44.79 -15.29
CA ALA A 82 14.44 -43.64 -14.63
C ALA A 82 15.81 -43.19 -15.16
N ALA A 83 16.04 -41.87 -15.18
CA ALA A 83 17.39 -41.29 -15.11
C ALA A 83 17.37 -39.93 -14.38
N ARG A 84 18.11 -39.87 -13.27
CA ARG A 84 18.42 -38.64 -12.52
C ARG A 84 19.38 -37.78 -13.36
N PHE A 85 19.05 -36.51 -13.57
CA PHE A 85 20.00 -35.49 -14.02
C PHE A 85 20.14 -34.40 -12.96
N ILE A 86 21.37 -34.23 -12.49
CA ILE A 86 21.86 -33.09 -11.73
C ILE A 86 22.31 -32.05 -12.75
N PHE A 87 21.83 -30.80 -12.66
CA PHE A 87 22.48 -29.66 -13.31
C PHE A 87 22.63 -28.50 -12.32
N CYS A 88 23.90 -28.16 -12.10
CA CYS A 88 24.36 -27.00 -11.33
C CYS A 88 24.17 -25.70 -12.11
N SER A 89 23.79 -24.66 -11.37
CA SER A 89 23.70 -23.26 -11.80
C SER A 89 25.06 -22.70 -12.20
N SER A 90 25.11 -22.03 -13.36
CA SER A 90 26.29 -21.32 -13.87
C SER A 90 26.35 -19.89 -13.33
N ILE A 91 27.51 -19.48 -12.83
CA ILE A 91 27.85 -18.09 -12.51
C ILE A 91 28.47 -17.43 -13.75
N ILE A 92 27.96 -16.26 -14.13
CA ILE A 92 28.47 -15.42 -15.22
C ILE A 92 29.67 -14.61 -14.71
N ILE A 93 30.82 -14.71 -15.39
CA ILE A 93 32.00 -13.85 -15.17
C ILE A 93 32.11 -12.89 -16.37
N TYR A 94 32.11 -11.58 -16.11
CA TYR A 94 32.44 -10.56 -17.12
C TYR A 94 33.96 -10.53 -17.37
N ARG A 95 34.38 -10.72 -18.63
CA ARG A 95 35.75 -10.47 -19.10
C ARG A 95 35.81 -9.13 -19.82
N TYR A 96 36.61 -8.19 -19.31
CA TYR A 96 37.09 -7.05 -20.10
C TYR A 96 38.49 -7.34 -20.63
N CYS A 97 38.64 -7.40 -21.96
CA CYS A 97 39.91 -7.51 -22.64
C CYS A 97 40.37 -6.11 -23.10
N ARG A 98 41.56 -5.68 -22.69
CA ARG A 98 42.32 -4.64 -23.40
C ARG A 98 43.74 -5.16 -23.65
N ARG A 99 44.14 -5.19 -24.91
CA ARG A 99 45.37 -5.81 -25.41
C ARG A 99 46.43 -4.73 -25.59
N THR A 100 47.54 -4.82 -24.86
CA THR A 100 48.86 -4.34 -25.31
C THR A 100 49.97 -5.12 -24.59
N SER A 101 50.72 -5.86 -25.41
CA SER A 101 52.13 -6.27 -25.28
C SER A 101 52.76 -6.49 -23.90
N GLY A 102 53.02 -7.77 -23.60
CA GLY A 102 54.18 -8.20 -22.80
C GLY A 102 53.96 -8.30 -21.28
N ASN A 103 53.77 -9.53 -20.80
CA ASN A 103 53.85 -9.95 -19.39
C ASN A 103 52.75 -9.44 -18.44
N PHE A 104 51.65 -10.21 -18.36
CA PHE A 104 50.62 -10.03 -17.31
C PHE A 104 50.95 -10.83 -16.04
N LYS A 105 51.14 -10.09 -14.93
CA LYS A 105 50.96 -10.58 -13.56
C LYS A 105 49.47 -10.50 -13.22
N TYR A 106 48.89 -11.60 -12.72
CA TYR A 106 47.54 -11.60 -12.14
C TYR A 106 47.66 -11.28 -10.64
N ILE A 107 47.01 -10.21 -10.19
CA ILE A 107 46.77 -9.94 -8.77
C ILE A 107 45.32 -10.38 -8.48
N VAL A 108 45.18 -11.51 -7.79
CA VAL A 108 43.92 -11.90 -7.14
C VAL A 108 44.06 -11.53 -5.66
N CYS A 109 43.32 -10.51 -5.22
CA CYS A 109 43.15 -10.25 -3.79
C CYS A 109 42.07 -11.20 -3.26
N LEU A 110 42.49 -12.15 -2.42
CA LEU A 110 41.64 -12.88 -1.49
C LEU A 110 42.23 -12.70 -0.09
N THR A 111 41.54 -11.97 0.76
CA THR A 111 41.73 -11.91 2.22
C THR A 111 40.51 -12.58 2.85
N ALA A 112 40.55 -13.48 3.84
CA ALA A 112 41.61 -14.24 4.51
C ALA A 112 40.92 -15.40 5.27
N GLY A 113 41.63 -16.49 5.55
CA GLY A 113 41.09 -17.61 6.35
C GLY A 113 42.02 -18.80 6.53
N LEU A 114 43.18 -18.55 7.16
CA LEU A 114 44.05 -19.45 7.94
C LEU A 114 43.98 -20.98 7.70
N PHE A 115 44.95 -21.54 6.95
CA PHE A 115 45.62 -22.82 7.26
C PHE A 115 47.07 -22.79 6.70
N PRO A 116 48.06 -23.44 7.36
CA PRO A 116 49.46 -23.33 6.98
C PRO A 116 49.78 -24.07 5.67
N ARG A 117 50.58 -23.42 4.83
CA ARG A 117 51.11 -23.94 3.56
C ARG A 117 52.08 -25.09 3.82
N TYR A 118 51.77 -26.28 3.32
CA TYR A 118 52.80 -27.24 2.91
C TYR A 118 53.05 -27.08 1.41
N ILE A 119 54.25 -26.62 1.06
CA ILE A 119 54.76 -26.57 -0.31
C ILE A 119 55.30 -27.96 -0.63
N LEU A 120 54.66 -28.69 -1.55
CA LEU A 120 55.21 -29.92 -2.13
C LEU A 120 55.56 -29.66 -3.60
N LYS A 121 56.87 -29.54 -3.82
CA LYS A 121 57.54 -29.40 -5.11
C LYS A 121 57.58 -30.78 -5.77
N LYS A 122 56.99 -30.90 -6.96
CA LYS A 122 57.03 -32.12 -7.79
C LYS A 122 58.46 -32.34 -8.30
N ARG A 123 59.08 -33.47 -7.95
CA ARG A 123 60.15 -34.12 -8.71
C ARG A 123 59.90 -35.63 -8.67
N GLY A 124 59.85 -36.24 -9.85
CA GLY A 124 59.65 -37.68 -10.01
C GLY A 124 60.95 -38.44 -9.86
N MET A 125 60.84 -39.69 -9.40
CA MET A 125 61.60 -40.86 -9.82
C MET A 125 61.01 -42.08 -9.08
N GLY A 126 61.00 -43.23 -9.75
CA GLY A 126 60.24 -44.40 -9.32
C GLY A 126 60.96 -45.36 -8.37
N ILE A 127 60.35 -46.55 -8.33
CA ILE A 127 60.87 -47.88 -7.93
C ILE A 127 60.62 -48.33 -6.47
N ALA A 128 60.01 -49.51 -6.45
CA ALA A 128 60.02 -50.63 -5.48
C ALA A 128 59.45 -50.45 -4.07
N PHE A 129 58.42 -51.25 -3.82
CA PHE A 129 58.07 -51.77 -2.50
C PHE A 129 59.19 -52.69 -1.99
N CYS A 130 59.72 -52.38 -0.82
CA CYS A 130 60.33 -53.36 0.07
C CYS A 130 59.86 -53.03 1.50
N GLY A 131 59.26 -54.02 2.16
CA GLY A 131 58.61 -53.85 3.45
C GLY A 131 59.61 -53.80 4.60
N VAL A 132 59.31 -52.97 5.61
CA VAL A 132 59.72 -53.20 6.99
C VAL A 132 58.57 -52.78 7.89
N ALA A 133 58.09 -53.74 8.69
CA ALA A 133 57.13 -53.51 9.76
C ALA A 133 57.77 -52.62 10.84
N GLY A 134 57.25 -51.41 11.00
CA GLY A 134 57.58 -50.51 12.10
C GLY A 134 56.30 -49.95 12.68
N ALA A 135 56.08 -50.18 13.98
CA ALA A 135 54.95 -49.61 14.71
C ALA A 135 54.93 -48.08 14.58
N PRO A 136 53.75 -47.43 14.43
CA PRO A 136 53.70 -45.99 14.30
C PRO A 136 54.19 -45.31 15.60
N PRO A 137 54.94 -44.21 15.50
CA PRO A 137 55.44 -43.49 16.67
C PRO A 137 54.28 -42.90 17.51
N PRO A 138 54.48 -42.70 18.83
CA PRO A 138 53.42 -42.36 19.80
C PRO A 138 52.68 -41.04 19.52
N VAL A 139 53.13 -40.25 18.55
CA VAL A 139 52.51 -38.99 18.12
C VAL A 139 51.19 -39.24 17.35
N ILE A 140 51.06 -40.36 16.61
CA ILE A 140 49.85 -40.66 15.81
C ILE A 140 48.68 -41.09 16.70
N LEU A 141 48.93 -41.84 17.78
CA LEU A 141 47.87 -42.24 18.72
C LEU A 141 47.29 -41.06 19.53
N ILE A 142 48.10 -40.06 19.86
CA ILE A 142 47.66 -38.86 20.59
C ILE A 142 46.83 -37.95 19.66
N ALA A 143 47.20 -37.85 18.38
CA ALA A 143 46.42 -37.11 17.38
C ALA A 143 45.05 -37.78 17.12
N MET A 144 45.00 -39.11 17.04
CA MET A 144 43.73 -39.85 16.84
C MET A 144 42.81 -39.79 18.06
N LYS A 145 43.34 -39.82 19.30
CA LYS A 145 42.52 -39.63 20.52
C LYS A 145 42.00 -38.19 20.64
N LYS A 146 42.80 -37.18 20.30
CA LYS A 146 42.35 -35.78 20.29
C LYS A 146 41.32 -35.51 19.20
N PHE A 147 41.44 -36.15 18.03
CA PHE A 147 40.47 -36.06 16.94
C PHE A 147 39.14 -36.77 17.27
N ALA A 148 39.20 -37.93 17.94
CA ALA A 148 38.02 -38.65 18.44
C ALA A 148 37.29 -37.88 19.56
N VAL A 149 38.02 -37.21 20.47
CA VAL A 149 37.44 -36.33 21.49
C VAL A 149 36.84 -35.07 20.86
N PHE A 150 37.44 -34.52 19.80
CA PHE A 150 36.89 -33.37 19.06
C PHE A 150 35.62 -33.75 18.27
N LEU A 151 35.57 -34.95 17.67
CA LEU A 151 34.38 -35.49 17.01
C LEU A 151 33.26 -35.84 18.02
N ALA A 152 33.60 -36.38 19.19
CA ALA A 152 32.64 -36.64 20.26
C ALA A 152 32.10 -35.34 20.89
N ALA A 153 32.94 -34.30 21.02
CA ALA A 153 32.52 -32.98 21.48
C ALA A 153 31.67 -32.24 20.43
N ALA A 154 31.92 -32.45 19.13
CA ALA A 154 31.07 -31.94 18.06
C ALA A 154 29.71 -32.66 17.97
N ALA A 155 29.64 -33.94 18.37
CA ALA A 155 28.40 -34.71 18.46
C ALA A 155 27.57 -34.38 19.73
N LEU A 156 28.18 -33.74 20.74
CA LEU A 156 27.54 -33.28 21.97
C LEU A 156 27.27 -31.76 21.98
N ALA A 157 27.58 -31.05 20.89
CA ALA A 157 27.08 -29.69 20.72
C ALA A 157 25.55 -29.77 20.73
N PRO A 158 24.86 -29.06 21.66
CA PRO A 158 23.41 -28.96 21.58
C PRO A 158 23.10 -28.49 20.16
N ALA A 159 22.22 -29.22 19.46
CA ALA A 159 21.60 -28.66 18.26
C ALA A 159 21.01 -27.34 18.71
N ALA A 160 21.64 -26.23 18.31
CA ALA A 160 21.09 -24.91 18.52
C ALA A 160 19.84 -24.87 17.65
N PHE A 161 18.71 -25.30 18.21
CA PHE A 161 17.41 -25.16 17.57
C PHE A 161 17.25 -23.68 17.27
N ALA A 162 17.24 -23.33 15.99
CA ALA A 162 17.02 -21.96 15.62
C ALA A 162 15.59 -21.62 16.00
N GLU A 163 15.42 -20.71 16.97
CA GLU A 163 14.10 -20.29 17.44
C GLU A 163 13.24 -19.84 16.25
N ILE A 164 12.00 -20.34 16.21
CA ILE A 164 10.99 -19.90 15.24
C ILE A 164 10.95 -18.37 15.15
N LYS A 165 11.08 -17.82 13.95
CA LYS A 165 11.12 -16.37 13.72
C LYS A 165 9.79 -15.87 13.19
N MET A 166 9.08 -15.13 14.03
CA MET A 166 7.86 -14.44 13.64
C MET A 166 8.18 -13.00 13.20
N PRO A 167 7.64 -12.52 12.07
CA PRO A 167 7.65 -11.10 11.71
C PRO A 167 7.04 -10.23 12.83
N LYS A 168 7.49 -8.98 12.98
CA LYS A 168 7.08 -8.10 14.10
C LYS A 168 5.58 -7.79 14.14
N ILE A 169 4.88 -7.92 13.01
CA ILE A 169 3.41 -7.76 12.95
C ILE A 169 2.66 -8.85 13.73
N PHE A 170 3.29 -10.01 13.94
CA PHE A 170 2.79 -11.05 14.84
C PHE A 170 3.38 -10.87 16.23
N SER A 171 2.82 -9.92 16.97
CA SER A 171 3.22 -9.58 18.32
C SER A 171 2.01 -9.32 19.21
N ASP A 172 2.25 -9.18 20.52
CA ASP A 172 1.19 -9.07 21.51
C ASP A 172 0.21 -7.94 21.19
N ASN A 173 -1.07 -8.16 21.49
CA ASN A 173 -2.18 -7.23 21.26
C ASN A 173 -2.57 -7.00 19.79
N MET A 174 -2.09 -7.83 18.86
CA MET A 174 -2.50 -7.76 17.45
C MET A 174 -4.00 -7.98 17.23
N VAL A 175 -4.49 -7.65 16.04
CA VAL A 175 -5.86 -7.96 15.59
C VAL A 175 -5.81 -8.82 14.34
N LEU A 176 -6.44 -9.99 14.38
CA LEU A 176 -6.63 -10.85 13.23
C LEU A 176 -7.95 -10.50 12.53
N GLN A 177 -7.94 -10.50 11.19
CA GLN A 177 -9.13 -10.21 10.40
C GLN A 177 -10.18 -11.32 10.52
N ARG A 178 -11.41 -10.92 10.81
CA ARG A 178 -12.59 -11.80 10.91
C ARG A 178 -13.20 -12.15 9.56
N GLY A 179 -13.96 -13.23 9.53
CA GLY A 179 -14.81 -13.60 8.40
C GLY A 179 -14.05 -14.11 7.16
N GLU A 180 -12.74 -14.34 7.28
CA GLU A 180 -11.93 -14.92 6.21
C GLU A 180 -10.74 -15.70 6.79
N ARG A 181 -10.03 -16.44 5.92
CA ARG A 181 -8.84 -17.18 6.32
C ARG A 181 -7.74 -16.21 6.77
N VAL A 182 -7.11 -16.53 7.89
CA VAL A 182 -6.03 -15.70 8.46
C VAL A 182 -4.69 -16.32 8.10
N LYS A 183 -3.91 -15.60 7.29
CA LYS A 183 -2.54 -15.99 6.95
C LYS A 183 -1.60 -15.71 8.13
N VAL A 184 -0.82 -16.71 8.51
CA VAL A 184 0.27 -16.59 9.50
C VAL A 184 1.53 -17.15 8.87
N TRP A 185 2.66 -16.45 8.97
CA TRP A 185 3.91 -16.85 8.34
C TRP A 185 5.13 -16.54 9.22
N GLY A 186 6.24 -17.18 8.91
CA GLY A 186 7.50 -16.97 9.60
C GLY A 186 8.67 -17.73 8.99
N GLY A 187 9.77 -17.75 9.74
CA GLY A 187 10.95 -18.57 9.49
C GLY A 187 11.07 -19.67 10.52
N ALA A 188 11.54 -20.85 10.10
CA ALA A 188 11.85 -22.01 10.93
C ALA A 188 13.01 -22.78 10.29
N ASP A 189 13.49 -23.84 10.95
CA ASP A 189 14.45 -24.75 10.32
C ASP A 189 13.86 -25.43 9.09
N SER A 190 14.69 -25.66 8.06
CA SER A 190 14.26 -26.32 6.82
C SER A 190 13.62 -27.68 7.11
N GLY A 191 12.41 -27.90 6.59
CA GLY A 191 11.65 -29.13 6.79
C GLY A 191 10.94 -29.25 8.15
N ALA A 192 11.09 -28.28 9.05
CA ALA A 192 10.44 -28.29 10.35
C ALA A 192 8.91 -28.32 10.24
N ASP A 193 8.26 -29.08 11.11
CA ASP A 193 6.81 -29.12 11.26
C ASP A 193 6.33 -27.94 12.12
N VAL A 194 5.66 -26.98 11.51
CA VAL A 194 5.11 -25.81 12.20
C VAL A 194 3.60 -25.97 12.37
N ARG A 195 3.10 -25.77 13.59
CA ARG A 195 1.66 -25.74 13.90
C ARG A 195 1.32 -24.44 14.62
N VAL A 196 0.29 -23.75 14.16
CA VAL A 196 -0.26 -22.54 14.79
C VAL A 196 -1.63 -22.88 15.35
N GLU A 197 -1.90 -22.44 16.58
CA GLU A 197 -3.20 -22.56 17.25
C GLU A 197 -3.68 -21.20 17.75
N PHE A 198 -4.97 -20.92 17.54
CA PHE A 198 -5.62 -19.73 18.04
C PHE A 198 -7.15 -19.91 18.06
N GLY A 199 -7.80 -19.55 19.17
CA GLY A 199 -9.27 -19.54 19.25
C GLY A 199 -9.96 -20.89 18.96
N GLY A 200 -9.34 -22.01 19.36
CA GLY A 200 -9.84 -23.36 19.07
C GLY A 200 -9.68 -23.79 17.60
N LYS A 201 -8.97 -22.99 16.78
CA LYS A 201 -8.57 -23.33 15.41
C LYS A 201 -7.09 -23.65 15.38
N SER A 202 -6.70 -24.53 14.45
CA SER A 202 -5.31 -24.89 14.23
C SER A 202 -5.01 -25.08 12.75
N ALA A 203 -3.77 -24.82 12.35
CA ALA A 203 -3.26 -25.14 11.03
C ALA A 203 -1.77 -25.50 11.11
N SER A 204 -1.31 -26.36 10.20
CA SER A 204 0.09 -26.82 10.17
C SER A 204 0.66 -26.74 8.76
N ALA A 205 1.97 -26.52 8.67
CA ALA A 205 2.74 -26.58 7.43
C ALA A 205 4.17 -27.05 7.72
N LYS A 206 4.86 -27.52 6.67
CA LYS A 206 6.31 -27.73 6.73
C LYS A 206 7.03 -26.47 6.26
N ALA A 207 8.10 -26.11 6.95
CA ALA A 207 9.01 -25.09 6.46
C ALA A 207 9.72 -25.59 5.19
N GLY A 208 9.75 -24.72 4.17
CA GLY A 208 10.43 -25.00 2.91
C GLY A 208 11.94 -25.07 3.05
N ALA A 209 12.63 -25.39 1.96
CA ALA A 209 14.10 -25.50 1.93
C ALA A 209 14.84 -24.21 2.34
N ASP A 210 14.18 -23.06 2.21
CA ASP A 210 14.68 -21.75 2.59
C ASP A 210 14.18 -21.27 3.97
N GLY A 211 13.60 -22.20 4.75
CA GLY A 211 13.09 -21.98 6.10
C GLY A 211 11.76 -21.23 6.16
N ARG A 212 11.15 -20.84 5.03
CA ARG A 212 9.85 -20.14 5.05
C ARG A 212 8.71 -21.12 5.27
N TRP A 213 7.75 -20.70 6.08
CA TRP A 213 6.48 -21.39 6.25
C TRP A 213 5.34 -20.39 6.28
N GLU A 214 4.16 -20.85 5.86
CA GLU A 214 2.91 -20.14 6.04
C GLU A 214 1.78 -21.14 6.31
N VAL A 215 0.82 -20.72 7.12
CA VAL A 215 -0.41 -21.46 7.39
C VAL A 215 -1.60 -20.52 7.25
N PHE A 216 -2.77 -21.10 7.01
CA PHE A 216 -4.03 -20.36 6.95
C PHE A 216 -4.97 -20.90 8.00
N LEU A 217 -5.19 -20.13 9.07
CA LEU A 217 -6.22 -20.46 10.04
C LEU A 217 -7.61 -20.29 9.40
N PRO A 218 -8.56 -21.19 9.69
CA PRO A 218 -9.95 -21.05 9.26
C PRO A 218 -10.57 -19.69 9.67
N PRO A 219 -11.61 -19.22 8.95
CA PRO A 219 -12.34 -18.03 9.34
C PRO A 219 -12.83 -18.08 10.78
N MET A 220 -12.83 -16.91 11.43
CA MET A 220 -13.25 -16.72 12.81
C MET A 220 -14.24 -15.57 12.92
N GLU A 221 -15.15 -15.70 13.87
CA GLU A 221 -16.06 -14.63 14.28
C GLU A 221 -15.32 -13.53 15.05
N ALA A 222 -15.89 -12.32 15.03
CA ALA A 222 -15.35 -11.21 15.82
C ALA A 222 -15.33 -11.58 17.31
N SER A 223 -14.27 -11.20 18.01
CA SER A 223 -14.18 -11.36 19.46
C SER A 223 -13.27 -10.29 20.07
N SER A 224 -13.83 -9.58 21.05
CA SER A 224 -13.09 -8.65 21.92
C SER A 224 -12.40 -9.36 23.08
N GLU A 225 -12.56 -10.69 23.22
CA GLU A 225 -11.88 -11.48 24.24
C GLU A 225 -10.39 -11.66 23.85
N PRO A 226 -9.44 -11.17 24.66
CA PRO A 226 -8.01 -11.34 24.39
C PRO A 226 -7.62 -12.81 24.51
N ARG A 227 -6.96 -13.35 23.48
CA ARG A 227 -6.55 -14.75 23.42
C ARG A 227 -5.06 -14.88 23.12
N GLU A 228 -4.50 -16.05 23.44
CA GLU A 228 -3.13 -16.40 23.12
C GLU A 228 -3.08 -17.21 21.82
N MET A 229 -2.24 -16.79 20.87
CA MET A 229 -1.83 -17.59 19.73
C MET A 229 -0.57 -18.37 20.11
N LYS A 230 -0.61 -19.68 19.92
CA LYS A 230 0.50 -20.59 20.22
C LYS A 230 1.09 -21.11 18.92
N VAL A 231 2.40 -21.05 18.80
CA VAL A 231 3.14 -21.61 17.67
C VAL A 231 4.06 -22.71 18.19
N TYR A 232 4.00 -23.85 17.52
CA TYR A 232 4.77 -25.04 17.82
C TYR A 232 5.70 -25.35 16.65
N GLU A 233 6.90 -25.80 16.97
CA GLU A 233 7.88 -26.32 16.01
C GLU A 233 8.25 -27.75 16.41
N ASN A 234 8.12 -28.69 15.47
CA ASN A 234 8.37 -30.13 15.68
C ASN A 234 7.66 -30.68 16.93
N GLY A 235 6.41 -30.22 17.15
CA GLY A 235 5.56 -30.61 18.28
C GLY A 235 5.85 -29.89 19.60
N LYS A 236 6.90 -29.07 19.70
CA LYS A 236 7.27 -28.35 20.93
C LYS A 236 6.76 -26.90 20.91
N PRO A 237 6.29 -26.33 22.03
CA PRO A 237 5.95 -24.91 22.10
C PRO A 237 7.18 -24.05 21.75
N ALA A 238 7.03 -23.14 20.79
CA ALA A 238 8.12 -22.32 20.27
C ALA A 238 7.85 -20.81 20.43
N LYS A 239 6.59 -20.36 20.28
CA LYS A 239 6.19 -18.96 20.51
C LYS A 239 4.79 -18.86 21.08
N ALA A 240 4.57 -17.86 21.93
CA ALA A 240 3.25 -17.43 22.36
C ALA A 240 3.09 -15.93 22.09
N ILE A 241 1.97 -15.55 21.47
CA ILE A 241 1.57 -14.16 21.21
C ILE A 241 0.28 -13.90 21.99
N LYS A 242 0.32 -12.94 22.91
CA LYS A 242 -0.73 -12.71 23.91
C LYS A 242 -1.66 -11.57 23.51
N GLY A 243 -2.88 -11.62 24.03
CA GLY A 243 -3.83 -10.52 23.92
C GLY A 243 -4.35 -10.24 22.51
N ALA A 244 -4.22 -11.21 21.59
CA ALA A 244 -4.69 -11.05 20.23
C ALA A 244 -6.22 -11.06 20.18
N LEU A 245 -6.79 -10.18 19.35
CA LEU A 245 -8.23 -10.02 19.12
C LEU A 245 -8.61 -10.49 17.71
N VAL A 246 -9.91 -10.69 17.48
CA VAL A 246 -10.46 -10.96 16.14
C VAL A 246 -11.45 -9.86 15.76
N GLY A 247 -11.22 -9.19 14.64
CA GLY A 247 -11.97 -7.98 14.27
C GLY A 247 -11.76 -7.55 12.83
N GLU A 248 -11.87 -6.26 12.55
CA GLU A 248 -11.54 -5.70 11.23
C GLU A 248 -10.12 -5.17 11.23
N VAL A 249 -9.41 -5.33 10.12
CA VAL A 249 -8.04 -4.86 9.93
C VAL A 249 -7.98 -4.00 8.68
N TRP A 250 -7.43 -2.80 8.81
CA TRP A 250 -7.23 -1.86 7.71
C TRP A 250 -5.77 -1.44 7.62
N VAL A 251 -5.24 -1.39 6.41
CA VAL A 251 -3.85 -1.02 6.13
C VAL A 251 -3.83 0.40 5.57
N THR A 252 -2.90 1.23 6.01
CA THR A 252 -2.81 2.62 5.55
C THR A 252 -1.59 2.81 4.65
N GLY A 253 -1.64 3.81 3.77
CA GLY A 253 -0.52 4.32 3.01
C GLY A 253 -0.74 5.78 2.64
N GLY A 254 0.31 6.41 2.13
CA GLY A 254 0.27 7.79 1.66
C GLY A 254 1.31 8.67 2.33
N GLN A 255 1.03 9.98 2.39
CA GLN A 255 2.04 10.97 2.80
C GLN A 255 1.69 11.75 4.07
N SER A 256 2.17 12.99 4.19
CA SER A 256 2.18 13.78 5.44
C SER A 256 0.78 14.03 6.00
N ASN A 257 -0.24 14.18 5.15
CA ASN A 257 -1.62 14.31 5.60
C ASN A 257 -2.21 13.00 6.14
N MET A 258 -1.72 11.84 5.69
CA MET A 258 -1.97 10.55 6.35
C MET A 258 -1.15 10.46 7.65
N GLN A 259 0.11 10.89 7.63
CA GLN A 259 0.98 10.86 8.82
C GLN A 259 0.59 11.89 9.90
N PHE A 260 -0.41 12.71 9.64
CA PHE A 260 -0.81 13.84 10.48
C PHE A 260 -1.27 13.35 11.86
N GLU A 261 -0.72 13.93 12.92
CA GLU A 261 -0.89 13.43 14.28
C GLU A 261 -2.31 13.67 14.82
N ALA A 262 -2.87 12.67 15.50
CA ALA A 262 -4.19 12.72 16.13
C ALA A 262 -4.39 13.93 17.04
N ARG A 263 -3.37 14.27 17.84
CA ARG A 263 -3.41 15.43 18.76
C ARG A 263 -3.45 16.80 18.07
N ALA A 264 -3.03 16.87 16.80
CA ALA A 264 -2.94 18.11 16.03
C ALA A 264 -4.21 18.37 15.20
N MET A 265 -5.13 17.41 15.13
CA MET A 265 -6.40 17.56 14.42
C MET A 265 -7.34 18.44 15.24
N ASP A 266 -8.17 19.25 14.58
CA ASP A 266 -9.27 19.96 15.25
C ASP A 266 -10.20 18.95 15.93
N GLY A 267 -10.46 19.14 17.23
CA GLY A 267 -11.22 18.18 18.05
C GLY A 267 -10.48 16.87 18.34
N GLY A 268 -9.17 16.81 18.07
CA GLY A 268 -8.36 15.61 18.20
C GLY A 268 -8.24 15.09 19.64
N LYS A 269 -8.26 15.98 20.63
CA LYS A 269 -8.25 15.62 22.05
C LYS A 269 -9.51 14.82 22.41
N GLU A 270 -10.68 15.34 22.05
CA GLU A 270 -11.98 14.72 22.33
C GLU A 270 -12.11 13.37 21.64
N GLU A 271 -11.62 13.26 20.39
CA GLU A 271 -11.62 12.00 19.64
C GLU A 271 -10.65 10.96 20.24
N LEU A 272 -9.48 11.39 20.75
CA LEU A 272 -8.53 10.53 21.47
C LEU A 272 -9.11 10.02 22.79
N ASP A 273 -9.74 10.90 23.57
CA ASP A 273 -10.34 10.58 24.86
C ASP A 273 -11.54 9.60 24.70
N ALA A 274 -12.16 9.57 23.52
CA ALA A 274 -13.29 8.71 23.19
C ALA A 274 -12.92 7.40 22.45
N LEU A 275 -11.63 7.06 22.29
CA LEU A 275 -11.24 5.87 21.52
C LEU A 275 -11.78 4.56 22.14
N PRO A 276 -12.27 3.61 21.31
CA PRO A 276 -12.66 2.29 21.80
C PRO A 276 -11.47 1.54 22.39
N ALA A 277 -11.60 0.99 23.60
CA ALA A 277 -10.52 0.27 24.29
C ALA A 277 -10.04 -1.01 23.58
N ASN A 278 -10.80 -1.51 22.60
CA ASN A 278 -10.44 -2.65 21.75
C ASN A 278 -9.88 -2.25 20.37
N LEU A 279 -9.62 -0.96 20.14
CA LEU A 279 -8.87 -0.49 18.98
C LEU A 279 -7.37 -0.77 19.17
N ARG A 280 -6.71 -1.23 18.11
CA ARG A 280 -5.27 -1.52 18.08
C ARG A 280 -4.62 -0.79 16.92
N TYR A 281 -3.41 -0.30 17.12
CA TYR A 281 -2.67 0.47 16.14
C TYR A 281 -1.26 -0.09 16.00
N PHE A 282 -0.96 -0.70 14.85
CA PHE A 282 0.39 -1.13 14.53
C PHE A 282 1.20 0.04 14.00
N SER A 283 2.14 0.52 14.80
CA SER A 283 3.08 1.58 14.46
C SER A 283 4.34 0.98 13.86
N GLN A 284 4.89 1.60 12.81
CA GLN A 284 6.22 1.30 12.28
C GLN A 284 6.99 2.59 11.97
N ASP A 285 8.33 2.51 11.95
CA ASP A 285 9.17 3.66 11.62
C ASP A 285 8.86 4.24 10.23
N SER A 286 8.49 5.52 10.16
CA SER A 286 8.12 6.18 8.90
C SER A 286 9.32 6.43 7.97
N GLY A 287 10.54 6.56 8.50
CA GLY A 287 11.73 6.96 7.73
C GLY A 287 12.44 5.85 6.94
N LYS A 288 11.98 4.60 6.98
CA LYS A 288 12.70 3.45 6.38
C LYS A 288 12.49 3.37 4.87
N ILE A 289 13.56 2.99 4.16
CA ILE A 289 13.61 2.69 2.71
C ILE A 289 14.49 1.48 2.46
N SER A 290 14.25 0.78 1.36
CA SER A 290 15.06 -0.38 0.99
C SER A 290 15.08 -0.60 -0.53
N GLU A 291 16.23 -0.95 -1.07
CA GLU A 291 16.37 -1.33 -2.49
C GLU A 291 15.75 -2.69 -2.80
N LYS A 292 15.62 -3.55 -1.78
CA LYS A 292 15.07 -4.90 -1.91
C LYS A 292 13.87 -5.08 -0.99
N PRO A 293 12.83 -5.83 -1.40
CA PRO A 293 11.73 -6.18 -0.53
C PRO A 293 12.22 -6.75 0.80
N LEU A 294 11.84 -6.10 1.90
CA LEU A 294 12.15 -6.59 3.24
C LEU A 294 11.15 -7.68 3.64
N ARG A 295 11.66 -8.68 4.36
CA ARG A 295 10.85 -9.79 4.92
C ARG A 295 10.20 -9.44 6.25
N ASP A 296 10.73 -8.42 6.94
CA ASP A 296 10.24 -7.93 8.22
C ASP A 296 10.54 -6.43 8.36
N PHE A 297 9.88 -5.75 9.29
CA PHE A 297 9.96 -4.31 9.46
C PHE A 297 11.35 -3.87 9.93
N ALA A 298 11.92 -2.88 9.24
CA ALA A 298 13.16 -2.24 9.67
C ALA A 298 12.91 -1.29 10.86
N GLY A 299 13.74 -1.37 11.90
CA GLY A 299 13.60 -0.52 13.09
C GLY A 299 12.42 -0.90 14.00
N ARG A 300 11.80 0.10 14.63
CA ARG A 300 10.69 -0.12 15.57
C ARG A 300 9.41 -0.45 14.81
N ALA A 301 8.74 -1.52 15.24
CA ALA A 301 7.40 -1.85 14.79
C ALA A 301 6.66 -2.62 15.89
N GLU A 302 5.48 -2.17 16.29
CA GLU A 302 4.76 -2.69 17.47
C GLU A 302 3.26 -2.39 17.42
N TRP A 303 2.46 -3.23 18.06
CA TRP A 303 1.04 -2.98 18.31
C TRP A 303 0.83 -2.15 19.58
N LEU A 304 0.13 -1.03 19.42
CA LEU A 304 -0.30 -0.16 20.50
C LEU A 304 -1.80 -0.35 20.77
N VAL A 305 -2.21 -0.17 22.02
CA VAL A 305 -3.55 -0.40 22.55
C VAL A 305 -4.19 0.91 22.99
N ALA A 306 -5.34 1.24 22.40
CA ALA A 306 -6.14 2.39 22.85
C ALA A 306 -6.54 2.26 24.32
N GLY A 307 -6.45 3.36 25.08
CA GLY A 307 -6.72 3.41 26.52
C GLY A 307 -5.58 2.92 27.43
N ARG A 308 -4.55 2.26 26.87
CA ARG A 308 -3.33 1.86 27.59
C ARG A 308 -2.12 2.68 27.14
N ASP A 309 -1.94 2.77 25.83
CA ASP A 309 -0.78 3.41 25.22
C ASP A 309 -1.16 4.80 24.70
N ASN A 310 -0.18 5.72 24.64
CA ASN A 310 -0.40 7.06 24.12
C ASN A 310 -0.47 7.07 22.58
N LEU A 311 -1.66 7.28 22.03
CA LEU A 311 -1.91 7.35 20.58
C LEU A 311 -1.98 8.79 20.03
N ALA A 312 -1.58 9.79 20.83
CA ALA A 312 -1.60 11.20 20.42
C ALA A 312 -0.77 11.50 19.16
N HIS A 313 0.30 10.73 18.94
CA HIS A 313 1.20 10.86 17.77
C HIS A 313 0.87 9.88 16.63
N SER A 314 -0.21 9.10 16.77
CA SER A 314 -0.69 8.22 15.71
C SER A 314 -1.41 9.02 14.62
N ASN A 315 -1.51 8.43 13.43
CA ASN A 315 -2.25 8.98 12.29
C ASN A 315 -3.72 9.26 12.66
N ALA A 316 -4.12 10.54 12.62
CA ALA A 316 -5.46 11.00 12.96
C ALA A 316 -6.55 10.34 12.10
N VAL A 317 -6.35 10.36 10.78
CA VAL A 317 -7.36 9.92 9.81
C VAL A 317 -7.68 8.44 9.99
N ALA A 318 -6.64 7.60 10.03
CA ALA A 318 -6.81 6.16 10.15
C ALA A 318 -7.28 5.73 11.55
N LEU A 319 -6.76 6.36 12.60
CA LEU A 319 -7.14 6.06 13.98
C LEU A 319 -8.62 6.34 14.22
N PHE A 320 -9.08 7.53 13.84
CA PHE A 320 -10.46 7.94 14.04
C PHE A 320 -11.42 7.28 13.04
N PHE A 321 -10.95 6.87 11.86
CA PHE A 321 -11.68 5.96 10.97
C PHE A 321 -11.93 4.63 11.67
N GLY A 322 -10.88 4.01 12.24
CA GLY A 322 -11.02 2.76 12.99
C GLY A 322 -12.01 2.86 14.15
N SER A 323 -12.01 3.99 14.87
CA SER A 323 -13.00 4.29 15.91
C SER A 323 -14.44 4.27 15.38
N ARG A 324 -14.70 4.93 14.24
CA ARG A 324 -16.03 4.94 13.59
C ARG A 324 -16.46 3.55 13.12
N ILE A 325 -15.56 2.80 12.48
CA ILE A 325 -15.84 1.44 12.03
C ILE A 325 -16.19 0.53 13.23
N SER A 326 -15.39 0.59 14.29
CA SER A 326 -15.63 -0.19 15.52
C SER A 326 -17.03 0.10 16.06
N ARG A 327 -17.37 1.38 16.29
CA ARG A 327 -18.67 1.79 16.83
C ARG A 327 -19.83 1.38 15.92
N ALA A 328 -19.72 1.67 14.62
CA ALA A 328 -20.79 1.40 13.65
C ALA A 328 -21.07 -0.10 13.46
N LEU A 329 -20.10 -0.96 13.75
CA LEU A 329 -20.23 -2.42 13.66
C LEU A 329 -20.50 -3.06 15.03
N GLY A 330 -21.01 -2.30 16.01
CA GLY A 330 -21.42 -2.84 17.32
C GLY A 330 -20.27 -3.01 18.31
N GLY A 331 -19.20 -2.21 18.17
CA GLY A 331 -18.06 -2.23 19.07
C GLY A 331 -17.09 -3.38 18.81
N ILE A 332 -17.02 -3.92 17.60
CA ILE A 332 -16.02 -4.95 17.26
C ILE A 332 -14.60 -4.40 17.32
N PRO A 333 -13.57 -5.23 17.59
CA PRO A 333 -12.18 -4.79 17.53
C PRO A 333 -11.80 -4.30 16.14
N VAL A 334 -10.94 -3.28 16.09
CA VAL A 334 -10.36 -2.77 14.84
C VAL A 334 -8.85 -2.63 14.99
N GLY A 335 -8.11 -3.21 14.07
CA GLY A 335 -6.67 -3.04 13.90
C GLY A 335 -6.35 -2.08 12.75
N ILE A 336 -5.56 -1.06 13.01
CA ILE A 336 -4.99 -0.18 11.98
C ILE A 336 -3.52 -0.52 11.81
N ILE A 337 -3.09 -0.83 10.58
CA ILE A 337 -1.69 -1.05 10.24
C ILE A 337 -1.17 0.18 9.52
N GLU A 338 -0.39 0.99 10.23
CA GLU A 338 0.11 2.25 9.71
C GLU A 338 1.29 2.03 8.78
N SER A 339 1.34 2.72 7.63
CA SER A 339 2.57 2.75 6.84
C SER A 339 2.90 4.08 6.17
N SER A 340 2.22 5.20 6.45
CA SER A 340 2.46 6.45 5.70
C SER A 340 3.84 7.08 5.91
N ARG A 341 4.22 7.97 4.98
CA ARG A 341 5.44 8.78 5.06
C ARG A 341 5.33 10.10 4.31
N GLY A 342 5.56 11.21 5.01
CA GLY A 342 5.58 12.56 4.46
C GLY A 342 6.51 12.76 3.26
N GLY A 343 6.08 13.64 2.33
CA GLY A 343 6.84 14.04 1.14
C GLY A 343 7.06 12.92 0.11
N THR A 344 6.15 11.94 0.07
CA THR A 344 6.30 10.79 -0.82
C THR A 344 5.41 10.81 -2.04
N ARG A 345 5.93 10.26 -3.14
CA ARG A 345 5.23 10.05 -4.42
C ARG A 345 4.77 8.62 -4.55
N MET A 346 3.67 8.43 -5.27
CA MET A 346 3.04 7.13 -5.45
C MET A 346 3.97 6.06 -6.07
N VAL A 347 4.87 6.45 -6.98
CA VAL A 347 5.83 5.51 -7.60
C VAL A 347 6.74 4.80 -6.59
N GLY A 348 7.05 5.44 -5.46
CA GLY A 348 7.86 4.81 -4.41
C GLY A 348 7.12 3.67 -3.68
N TRP A 349 5.79 3.66 -3.77
CA TRP A 349 4.88 2.69 -3.15
C TRP A 349 4.45 1.57 -4.09
N THR A 350 4.97 1.54 -5.32
CA THR A 350 4.71 0.48 -6.30
C THR A 350 5.91 -0.49 -6.35
N PRO A 351 5.71 -1.82 -6.31
CA PRO A 351 6.79 -2.79 -6.50
C PRO A 351 7.49 -2.60 -7.85
N ILE A 352 8.77 -3.00 -7.92
CA ILE A 352 9.60 -2.69 -9.08
C ILE A 352 9.11 -3.41 -10.32
N GLU A 353 8.64 -4.65 -10.15
CA GLU A 353 8.13 -5.48 -11.23
C GLU A 353 6.91 -4.82 -11.89
N PHE A 354 6.02 -4.23 -11.09
CA PHE A 354 4.85 -3.48 -11.61
C PHE A 354 5.27 -2.15 -12.23
N PHE A 355 6.18 -1.42 -11.59
CA PHE A 355 6.69 -0.17 -12.14
C PHE A 355 7.36 -0.37 -13.50
N GLU A 356 8.08 -1.46 -13.71
CA GLU A 356 8.80 -1.75 -14.94
C GLU A 356 7.93 -2.34 -16.04
N SER A 357 6.96 -3.21 -15.69
CA SER A 357 6.22 -4.01 -16.69
C SER A 357 4.78 -3.56 -16.94
N ASP A 358 4.12 -2.88 -15.99
CA ASP A 358 2.70 -2.56 -16.16
C ASP A 358 2.51 -1.38 -17.14
N PRO A 359 1.67 -1.50 -18.19
CA PRO A 359 1.39 -0.39 -19.11
C PRO A 359 0.87 0.87 -18.41
N LEU A 360 0.14 0.71 -17.29
CA LEU A 360 -0.37 1.83 -16.50
C LEU A 360 0.74 2.68 -15.86
N MET A 361 1.96 2.14 -15.76
CA MET A 361 3.11 2.85 -15.20
C MET A 361 3.92 3.62 -16.26
N GLU A 362 3.53 3.57 -17.54
CA GLU A 362 4.29 4.24 -18.60
C GLU A 362 4.42 5.77 -18.42
N PRO A 363 3.38 6.51 -18.02
CA PRO A 363 3.52 7.95 -17.73
C PRO A 363 4.60 8.22 -16.68
N ALA A 364 4.60 7.45 -15.59
CA ALA A 364 5.59 7.57 -14.52
C ALA A 364 7.01 7.17 -14.99
N ARG A 365 7.15 6.07 -15.74
CA ARG A 365 8.45 5.65 -16.29
C ARG A 365 9.05 6.70 -17.21
N ARG A 366 8.25 7.30 -18.10
CA ARG A 366 8.70 8.36 -19.00
C ARG A 366 9.24 9.56 -18.21
N MET A 367 8.50 10.01 -17.19
CA MET A 367 8.92 11.11 -16.32
C MET A 367 10.19 10.75 -15.55
N PHE A 368 10.24 9.56 -14.95
CA PHE A 368 11.40 9.08 -14.22
C PHE A 368 12.65 9.02 -15.11
N ARG A 369 12.54 8.52 -16.36
CA ARG A 369 13.68 8.47 -17.30
C ARG A 369 14.20 9.88 -17.63
N ALA A 370 13.30 10.81 -17.96
CA ALA A 370 13.66 12.20 -18.28
C ALA A 370 14.34 12.90 -17.08
N ASP A 371 13.75 12.77 -15.89
CA ASP A 371 14.31 13.38 -14.67
C ASP A 371 15.63 12.71 -14.26
N SER A 372 15.77 11.40 -14.46
CA SER A 372 17.02 10.68 -14.20
C SER A 372 18.16 11.18 -15.09
N GLU A 373 17.88 11.47 -16.36
CA GLU A 373 18.85 12.01 -17.29
C GLU A 373 19.27 13.43 -16.87
N LYS A 374 18.29 14.31 -16.60
CA LYS A 374 18.55 15.67 -16.11
C LYS A 374 19.34 15.67 -14.80
N TRP A 375 18.99 14.77 -13.88
CA TRP A 375 19.67 14.57 -12.60
C TRP A 375 21.15 14.32 -12.79
N ARG A 376 21.50 13.31 -13.60
CA ARG A 376 22.89 12.91 -13.84
C ARG A 376 23.68 13.98 -14.59
N LYS A 377 23.06 14.66 -15.56
CA LYS A 377 23.76 15.65 -16.40
C LYS A 377 24.05 16.97 -15.69
N SER A 378 23.15 17.45 -14.82
CA SER A 378 23.20 18.87 -14.40
C SER A 378 22.80 19.17 -12.97
N GLU A 379 21.99 18.33 -12.31
CA GLU A 379 21.43 18.67 -10.98
C GLU A 379 22.17 17.98 -9.83
N PHE A 380 22.71 16.78 -10.05
CA PHE A 380 23.38 16.00 -9.00
C PHE A 380 24.55 16.76 -8.39
N GLU A 381 25.46 17.29 -9.21
CA GLU A 381 26.64 17.99 -8.71
C GLU A 381 26.28 19.28 -7.97
N LYS A 382 25.35 20.07 -8.55
CA LYS A 382 24.86 21.31 -7.91
C LYS A 382 24.26 21.05 -6.53
N LYS A 383 23.41 20.03 -6.40
CA LYS A 383 22.82 19.67 -5.09
C LYS A 383 23.86 19.08 -4.15
N SER A 384 24.80 18.28 -4.65
CA SER A 384 25.88 17.68 -3.85
C SER A 384 26.81 18.73 -3.28
N GLU A 385 27.12 19.77 -4.06
CA GLU A 385 27.89 20.91 -3.58
C GLU A 385 27.13 21.70 -2.52
N LYS A 386 25.84 22.00 -2.74
CA LYS A 386 25.00 22.68 -1.73
C LYS A 386 24.96 21.89 -0.41
N TRP A 387 24.75 20.57 -0.48
CA TRP A 387 24.75 19.71 0.70
C TRP A 387 26.11 19.68 1.40
N ARG A 388 27.23 19.53 0.65
CA ARG A 388 28.59 19.56 1.21
C ARG A 388 28.87 20.88 1.96
N ARG A 389 28.48 22.02 1.39
CA ARG A 389 28.63 23.34 2.03
C ARG A 389 27.79 23.46 3.31
N ALA A 390 26.51 23.08 3.26
CA ALA A 390 25.63 23.11 4.42
C ALA A 390 26.10 22.16 5.54
N ARG A 391 26.53 20.96 5.16
CA ARG A 391 27.07 19.94 6.08
C ARG A 391 28.35 20.42 6.76
N GLY A 392 29.32 20.90 5.99
CA GLY A 392 30.57 21.42 6.54
C GLY A 392 30.34 22.59 7.51
N LYS A 393 29.41 23.50 7.17
CA LYS A 393 29.00 24.60 8.07
C LYS A 393 28.43 24.07 9.39
N TRP A 394 27.45 23.17 9.33
CA TRP A 394 26.84 22.62 10.54
C TRP A 394 27.83 21.80 11.38
N GLU A 395 28.70 21.00 10.76
CA GLU A 395 29.73 20.23 11.46
C GLU A 395 30.72 21.13 12.18
N ALA A 396 31.11 22.26 11.57
CA ALA A 396 31.96 23.27 12.22
C ALA A 396 31.26 23.94 13.41
N GLU A 397 29.99 24.32 13.26
CA GLU A 397 29.19 24.90 14.35
C GLU A 397 28.97 23.91 15.49
N ALA A 398 28.70 22.63 15.18
CA ALA A 398 28.54 21.56 16.16
C ALA A 398 29.85 21.26 16.90
N ALA A 399 30.98 21.27 16.19
CA ALA A 399 32.30 21.13 16.80
C ALA A 399 32.62 22.32 17.73
N ALA A 400 32.33 23.55 17.30
CA ALA A 400 32.52 24.74 18.12
C ALA A 400 31.63 24.74 19.37
N ALA A 401 30.36 24.35 19.24
CA ALA A 401 29.44 24.20 20.36
C ALA A 401 29.95 23.16 21.37
N LYS A 402 30.40 22.00 20.87
CA LYS A 402 30.99 20.94 21.69
C LYS A 402 32.23 21.43 22.45
N SER A 403 33.15 22.12 21.78
CA SER A 403 34.36 22.70 22.41
C SER A 403 34.03 23.76 23.46
N ALA A 404 32.89 24.44 23.32
CA ALA A 404 32.39 25.42 24.30
C ALA A 404 31.51 24.80 25.40
N GLY A 405 31.40 23.47 25.49
CA GLY A 405 30.53 22.78 26.46
C GLY A 405 29.02 22.99 26.22
N LYS A 406 28.63 23.41 25.02
CA LYS A 406 27.24 23.67 24.63
C LYS A 406 26.67 22.49 23.82
N PRO A 407 25.35 22.25 23.87
CA PRO A 407 24.68 21.31 22.96
C PRO A 407 24.92 21.68 21.50
N ALA A 408 25.09 20.68 20.64
CA ALA A 408 25.20 20.91 19.21
C ALA A 408 23.91 21.56 18.67
N PRO A 409 24.01 22.51 17.72
CA PRO A 409 22.84 23.08 17.09
C PRO A 409 22.09 22.00 16.32
N ARG A 410 20.77 22.17 16.17
CA ARG A 410 19.95 21.28 15.36
C ARG A 410 20.48 21.24 13.92
N CYS A 411 20.66 20.03 13.37
CA CYS A 411 21.07 19.85 11.98
C CYS A 411 19.97 20.38 11.04
N PRO A 412 20.25 21.37 10.17
CA PRO A 412 19.31 21.81 9.17
C PRO A 412 19.09 20.71 8.12
N TRP A 413 17.93 20.72 7.45
CA TRP A 413 17.58 19.68 6.47
C TRP A 413 18.62 19.57 5.34
N GLU A 414 19.15 20.70 4.87
CA GLU A 414 20.16 20.78 3.82
C GLU A 414 21.49 20.12 4.19
N ALA A 415 21.76 19.93 5.48
CA ALA A 415 22.93 19.25 6.02
C ALA A 415 22.60 17.83 6.53
N HIS A 416 21.34 17.42 6.48
CA HIS A 416 20.90 16.14 7.03
C HIS A 416 21.33 14.98 6.12
N ASP A 417 21.68 13.82 6.69
CA ASP A 417 22.15 12.67 5.90
C ASP A 417 21.07 12.12 4.97
N GLN A 418 19.79 12.23 5.35
CA GLN A 418 18.67 11.86 4.47
C GLN A 418 18.49 12.80 3.27
N ALA A 419 19.05 14.02 3.33
CA ALA A 419 19.04 14.96 2.22
C ALA A 419 20.28 14.83 1.32
N LYS A 420 21.25 13.96 1.69
CA LYS A 420 22.46 13.73 0.91
C LYS A 420 22.09 13.24 -0.49
N PRO A 421 22.50 13.95 -1.56
CA PRO A 421 22.22 13.51 -2.92
C PRO A 421 22.90 12.18 -3.25
N ASP A 422 22.21 11.36 -4.03
CA ASP A 422 22.71 10.09 -4.54
C ASP A 422 22.47 10.02 -6.05
N ILE A 423 23.54 9.78 -6.80
CA ILE A 423 23.50 9.77 -8.27
C ILE A 423 22.62 8.66 -8.83
N SER A 424 22.49 7.55 -8.10
CA SER A 424 21.64 6.42 -8.45
C SER A 424 20.17 6.66 -8.13
N ARG A 425 19.86 7.71 -7.35
CA ARG A 425 18.54 7.99 -6.79
C ARG A 425 18.08 9.43 -7.11
N PRO A 426 17.70 9.73 -8.37
CA PRO A 426 17.24 11.07 -8.79
C PRO A 426 16.07 11.64 -7.99
N TYR A 427 15.22 10.78 -7.43
CA TYR A 427 14.10 11.17 -6.56
C TYR A 427 14.35 10.97 -5.07
N GLY A 428 15.59 10.68 -4.64
CA GLY A 428 15.89 10.33 -3.26
C GLY A 428 15.01 9.19 -2.76
N VAL A 429 14.19 9.46 -1.75
CA VAL A 429 13.29 8.47 -1.13
C VAL A 429 12.09 8.09 -2.00
N ASN A 430 11.83 8.88 -3.05
CA ASN A 430 10.74 8.69 -4.02
C ASN A 430 11.17 7.92 -5.26
N ASN A 431 12.36 7.31 -5.24
CA ASN A 431 12.69 6.36 -6.31
C ASN A 431 11.71 5.20 -6.29
N PRO A 432 11.39 4.62 -7.47
CA PRO A 432 10.47 3.51 -7.57
C PRO A 432 10.76 2.41 -6.55
N SER A 433 9.71 1.89 -5.92
CA SER A 433 9.73 0.74 -5.01
C SER A 433 10.44 0.89 -3.66
N LEU A 434 11.20 1.95 -3.41
CA LEU A 434 11.98 2.05 -2.17
C LEU A 434 11.13 2.03 -0.89
N LEU A 435 9.94 2.63 -0.95
CA LEU A 435 8.99 2.67 0.17
C LEU A 435 8.20 1.36 0.25
N TRP A 436 7.72 0.86 -0.90
CA TRP A 436 7.08 -0.45 -1.00
C TRP A 436 7.92 -1.52 -0.30
N ASN A 437 9.19 -1.61 -0.68
CA ASN A 437 10.14 -2.60 -0.20
C ASN A 437 10.32 -2.56 1.32
N ALA A 438 10.37 -1.37 1.91
CA ALA A 438 10.65 -1.22 3.33
C ALA A 438 9.41 -1.23 4.22
N LYS A 439 8.27 -0.79 3.70
CA LYS A 439 7.09 -0.44 4.51
C LYS A 439 5.87 -1.30 4.22
N VAL A 440 5.73 -1.77 2.99
CA VAL A 440 4.55 -2.54 2.54
C VAL A 440 4.86 -4.02 2.37
N SER A 441 5.99 -4.35 1.75
CA SER A 441 6.46 -5.74 1.60
C SER A 441 6.47 -6.53 2.93
N PRO A 442 6.93 -5.99 4.07
CA PRO A 442 6.90 -6.73 5.35
C PRO A 442 5.51 -7.10 5.87
N MET A 443 4.47 -6.36 5.46
CA MET A 443 3.07 -6.59 5.87
C MET A 443 2.22 -7.23 4.77
N ALA A 444 2.77 -7.41 3.57
CA ALA A 444 2.05 -7.96 2.44
C ALA A 444 1.52 -9.36 2.76
N GLY A 445 0.21 -9.55 2.58
CA GLY A 445 -0.48 -10.79 2.90
C GLY A 445 -0.99 -10.91 4.34
N TYR A 446 -0.79 -9.91 5.22
CA TYR A 446 -1.53 -9.85 6.48
C TYR A 446 -3.03 -9.70 6.18
N SER A 447 -3.85 -10.67 6.59
CA SER A 447 -5.30 -10.63 6.31
C SER A 447 -5.90 -9.30 6.78
N ALA A 448 -6.53 -8.58 5.86
CA ALA A 448 -7.09 -7.25 6.06
C ALA A 448 -8.28 -7.04 5.12
N ARG A 449 -9.18 -6.14 5.51
CA ARG A 449 -10.40 -5.79 4.78
C ARG A 449 -10.12 -4.88 3.59
N GLY A 450 -9.22 -3.92 3.74
CA GLY A 450 -8.96 -2.91 2.72
C GLY A 450 -7.86 -1.92 3.09
N PHE A 451 -7.69 -0.93 2.23
CA PHE A 451 -6.63 0.06 2.30
C PHE A 451 -7.18 1.48 2.45
N LEU A 452 -6.51 2.31 3.26
CA LEU A 452 -6.69 3.76 3.31
C LEU A 452 -5.50 4.44 2.65
N TRP A 453 -5.77 5.34 1.71
CA TRP A 453 -4.76 6.05 0.93
C TRP A 453 -5.02 7.56 0.94
N TYR A 454 -4.09 8.33 1.49
CA TYR A 454 -4.17 9.79 1.50
C TYR A 454 -2.85 10.38 1.03
N GLN A 455 -2.81 10.70 -0.26
CA GLN A 455 -1.66 11.20 -0.97
C GLN A 455 -2.09 11.93 -2.26
N GLY A 456 -1.29 12.90 -2.67
CA GLY A 456 -1.34 13.52 -4.00
C GLY A 456 -0.49 14.78 -4.10
N GLU A 457 -0.15 15.39 -2.96
CA GLU A 457 0.54 16.67 -2.86
C GLU A 457 1.97 16.63 -3.44
N SER A 458 2.60 15.45 -3.48
CA SER A 458 3.91 15.29 -4.13
C SER A 458 3.82 14.94 -5.62
N ASP A 459 2.62 14.62 -6.10
CA ASP A 459 2.31 14.18 -7.47
C ASP A 459 1.38 15.17 -8.21
N TYR A 460 0.94 16.29 -7.60
CA TYR A 460 -0.06 17.19 -8.19
C TYR A 460 0.33 17.80 -9.54
N MET A 461 1.63 17.94 -9.79
CA MET A 461 2.19 18.43 -11.05
C MET A 461 2.59 17.29 -12.00
N TRP A 462 2.42 16.04 -11.60
CA TRP A 462 2.72 14.89 -12.44
C TRP A 462 1.54 14.51 -13.34
N SER A 463 1.84 14.29 -14.61
CA SER A 463 0.85 13.75 -15.54
C SER A 463 0.60 12.27 -15.25
N GLY A 464 -0.66 11.84 -15.32
CA GLY A 464 -1.02 10.43 -15.30
C GLY A 464 -1.28 9.84 -13.92
N PHE A 465 -1.64 10.67 -12.93
CA PHE A 465 -2.00 10.21 -11.58
C PHE A 465 -2.97 9.03 -11.61
N LYS A 466 -4.05 9.13 -12.40
CA LYS A 466 -5.04 8.05 -12.54
C LYS A 466 -4.42 6.71 -12.90
N SER A 467 -3.59 6.70 -13.94
CA SER A 467 -2.91 5.50 -14.42
C SER A 467 -1.98 4.91 -13.35
N ILE A 468 -1.21 5.77 -12.68
CA ILE A 468 -0.29 5.34 -11.62
C ILE A 468 -1.07 4.80 -10.41
N PHE A 469 -2.19 5.41 -10.05
CA PHE A 469 -3.07 4.96 -8.96
C PHE A 469 -3.67 3.59 -9.27
N GLU A 470 -4.21 3.39 -10.47
CA GLU A 470 -4.74 2.10 -10.90
C GLU A 470 -3.66 1.00 -10.89
N GLY A 471 -2.46 1.30 -11.40
CA GLY A 471 -1.36 0.32 -11.37
C GLY A 471 -0.86 0.03 -9.95
N MET A 472 -0.79 1.03 -9.06
CA MET A 472 -0.39 0.83 -7.66
C MET A 472 -1.43 0.00 -6.91
N THR A 473 -2.72 0.33 -7.03
CA THR A 473 -3.80 -0.42 -6.36
C THR A 473 -3.85 -1.87 -6.84
N LYS A 474 -3.66 -2.11 -8.15
CA LYS A 474 -3.49 -3.45 -8.72
C LYS A 474 -2.31 -4.21 -8.10
N ALA A 475 -1.16 -3.55 -7.95
CA ALA A 475 0.03 -4.15 -7.36
C ALA A 475 -0.16 -4.53 -5.88
N TRP A 476 -0.79 -3.67 -5.09
CA TRP A 476 -1.10 -3.93 -3.68
C TRP A 476 -2.09 -5.08 -3.54
N ARG A 477 -3.18 -5.09 -4.31
CA ARG A 477 -4.15 -6.20 -4.34
C ARG A 477 -3.50 -7.54 -4.69
N ALA A 478 -2.59 -7.54 -5.67
CA ALA A 478 -1.83 -8.74 -6.04
C ALA A 478 -0.94 -9.25 -4.89
N ALA A 479 -0.28 -8.35 -4.16
CA ALA A 479 0.57 -8.73 -3.02
C ALA A 479 -0.22 -9.30 -1.83
N TRP A 480 -1.51 -8.96 -1.70
CA TRP A 480 -2.42 -9.58 -0.75
C TRP A 480 -3.13 -10.83 -1.28
N GLY A 481 -3.00 -11.14 -2.58
CA GLY A 481 -3.72 -12.22 -3.24
C GLY A 481 -5.24 -11.99 -3.31
N LYS A 482 -5.69 -10.72 -3.27
CA LYS A 482 -7.10 -10.32 -3.21
C LYS A 482 -7.42 -9.18 -4.17
N PRO A 483 -7.79 -9.47 -5.44
CA PRO A 483 -8.10 -8.45 -6.44
C PRO A 483 -9.28 -7.55 -6.07
N GLU A 484 -10.14 -7.98 -5.16
CA GLU A 484 -11.32 -7.27 -4.68
C GLU A 484 -11.09 -6.39 -3.44
N MET A 485 -9.89 -6.40 -2.86
CA MET A 485 -9.60 -5.56 -1.69
C MET A 485 -9.91 -4.09 -1.97
N TYR A 486 -10.67 -3.49 -1.05
CA TYR A 486 -11.22 -2.17 -1.26
C TYR A 486 -10.16 -1.08 -1.00
N PHE A 487 -10.09 -0.08 -1.86
CA PHE A 487 -9.18 1.08 -1.73
C PHE A 487 -9.96 2.37 -1.46
N LEU A 488 -9.75 2.97 -0.29
CA LEU A 488 -10.32 4.27 0.04
C LEU A 488 -9.27 5.36 -0.15
N CYS A 489 -9.51 6.24 -1.12
CA CYS A 489 -8.69 7.40 -1.40
C CYS A 489 -9.25 8.64 -0.69
N VAL A 490 -8.39 9.61 -0.41
CA VAL A 490 -8.78 10.95 0.02
C VAL A 490 -8.40 11.94 -1.07
N GLN A 491 -9.38 12.71 -1.54
CA GLN A 491 -9.12 13.83 -2.44
C GLN A 491 -8.26 14.88 -1.72
N LEU A 492 -7.42 15.64 -2.42
CA LEU A 492 -6.69 16.74 -1.80
C LEU A 492 -7.67 17.84 -1.32
N PRO A 493 -7.44 18.40 -0.13
CA PRO A 493 -8.29 19.46 0.44
C PRO A 493 -8.13 20.77 -0.35
N SER A 494 -8.87 21.82 -0.02
CA SER A 494 -8.57 23.15 -0.59
C SER A 494 -7.20 23.66 -0.12
N TYR A 495 -6.37 24.13 -1.05
CA TYR A 495 -5.06 24.73 -0.78
C TYR A 495 -4.67 25.68 -1.92
N LYS A 496 -4.01 26.80 -1.64
CA LYS A 496 -3.69 27.83 -2.64
C LYS A 496 -2.47 27.44 -3.47
N ASP A 497 -2.66 26.53 -4.43
CA ASP A 497 -1.66 26.18 -5.45
C ASP A 497 -2.31 25.98 -6.83
N ASN A 498 -1.55 26.23 -7.88
CA ASN A 498 -1.95 26.00 -9.27
C ASN A 498 -1.75 24.52 -9.62
N GLY A 499 -2.66 23.92 -10.37
CA GLY A 499 -2.58 22.49 -10.70
C GLY A 499 -3.35 21.59 -9.74
N TRP A 500 -3.70 22.11 -8.56
CA TRP A 500 -4.37 21.36 -7.50
C TRP A 500 -5.75 20.84 -7.92
N GLU A 501 -6.49 21.62 -8.70
CA GLU A 501 -7.77 21.24 -9.30
C GLU A 501 -7.68 20.03 -10.23
N TYR A 502 -6.60 19.90 -10.99
CA TYR A 502 -6.37 18.74 -11.87
C TYR A 502 -6.09 17.48 -11.03
N MET A 503 -5.31 17.60 -9.96
CA MET A 503 -5.07 16.48 -9.06
C MET A 503 -6.36 16.01 -8.38
N ARG A 504 -7.18 16.95 -7.87
CA ARG A 504 -8.48 16.60 -7.28
C ARG A 504 -9.40 15.90 -8.29
N TRP A 505 -9.41 16.36 -9.53
CA TRP A 505 -10.17 15.74 -10.62
C TRP A 505 -9.68 14.32 -10.91
N ASP A 506 -8.36 14.14 -11.03
CA ASP A 506 -7.76 12.83 -11.28
C ASP A 506 -7.98 11.86 -10.11
N GLN A 507 -7.89 12.31 -8.85
CA GLN A 507 -8.19 11.47 -7.68
C GLN A 507 -9.65 11.00 -7.66
N MET A 508 -10.58 11.88 -8.01
CA MET A 508 -12.00 11.52 -8.13
C MET A 508 -12.16 10.41 -9.18
N ARG A 509 -11.66 10.66 -10.40
CA ARG A 509 -11.80 9.73 -11.52
C ARG A 509 -11.08 8.41 -11.27
N ALA A 510 -9.85 8.45 -10.76
CA ALA A 510 -9.05 7.26 -10.47
C ALA A 510 -9.68 6.36 -9.41
N SER A 511 -10.50 6.91 -8.52
CA SER A 511 -11.18 6.14 -7.50
C SER A 511 -12.55 5.65 -7.97
N LEU A 512 -13.35 6.51 -8.59
CA LEU A 512 -14.71 6.16 -9.02
C LEU A 512 -14.76 5.29 -10.28
N GLU A 513 -13.75 5.36 -11.15
CA GLU A 513 -13.64 4.51 -12.35
C GLU A 513 -12.86 3.21 -12.08
N ASN A 514 -12.24 3.05 -10.90
CA ASN A 514 -11.50 1.85 -10.50
C ASN A 514 -12.40 0.93 -9.65
N PRO A 515 -12.64 -0.34 -10.07
CA PRO A 515 -13.44 -1.27 -9.28
C PRO A 515 -12.93 -1.41 -7.84
N ASN A 516 -13.86 -1.57 -6.89
CA ASN A 516 -13.56 -1.69 -5.46
C ASN A 516 -12.70 -0.54 -4.92
N ALA A 517 -12.93 0.68 -5.39
CA ALA A 517 -12.31 1.88 -4.86
C ALA A 517 -13.35 2.99 -4.61
N GLY A 518 -13.03 3.88 -3.69
CA GLY A 518 -13.86 5.01 -3.30
C GLY A 518 -13.02 6.21 -2.92
N VAL A 519 -13.64 7.39 -2.84
CA VAL A 519 -12.93 8.65 -2.56
C VAL A 519 -13.71 9.55 -1.62
N ALA A 520 -13.08 9.94 -0.51
CA ALA A 520 -13.58 11.01 0.33
C ALA A 520 -13.30 12.36 -0.35
N VAL A 521 -14.36 13.05 -0.78
CA VAL A 521 -14.29 14.46 -1.17
C VAL A 521 -13.82 15.28 0.02
N SER A 522 -12.95 16.27 -0.20
CA SER A 522 -12.37 17.12 0.85
C SER A 522 -12.29 18.59 0.42
N ILE A 523 -12.93 18.94 -0.70
CA ILE A 523 -12.83 20.27 -1.30
C ILE A 523 -13.32 21.40 -0.37
N ASP A 524 -14.20 21.09 0.57
CA ASP A 524 -14.74 21.99 1.59
C ASP A 524 -13.92 22.05 2.89
N THR A 525 -12.89 21.20 3.02
CA THR A 525 -11.88 21.29 4.08
C THR A 525 -10.64 21.98 3.54
N GLY A 526 -9.67 22.30 4.40
CA GLY A 526 -8.38 22.85 3.98
C GLY A 526 -7.96 24.12 4.67
N ASP A 527 -6.71 24.49 4.46
CA ASP A 527 -6.11 25.73 4.90
C ASP A 527 -5.52 26.44 3.67
N ARG A 528 -5.62 27.76 3.63
CA ARG A 528 -5.21 28.53 2.45
C ARG A 528 -3.69 28.50 2.29
N ASP A 529 -2.99 28.55 3.41
CA ASP A 529 -1.57 28.84 3.49
C ASP A 529 -0.77 27.69 4.12
N ASP A 530 -1.44 26.67 4.68
CA ASP A 530 -0.84 25.39 5.07
C ASP A 530 -1.40 24.21 4.26
N VAL A 531 -0.50 23.40 3.70
CA VAL A 531 -0.86 22.17 2.97
C VAL A 531 -1.31 21.04 3.91
N HIS A 532 -1.13 21.19 5.23
CA HIS A 532 -1.52 20.22 6.27
C HIS A 532 -2.67 20.73 7.14
N PRO A 533 -3.91 20.82 6.59
CA PRO A 533 -5.03 21.38 7.32
C PRO A 533 -5.44 20.52 8.51
N THR A 534 -5.86 21.17 9.60
CA THR A 534 -6.28 20.52 10.86
C THR A 534 -7.73 20.00 10.82
N ASP A 535 -8.56 20.52 9.91
CA ASP A 535 -10.01 20.26 9.78
C ASP A 535 -10.34 18.89 9.12
N LYS A 536 -9.70 17.81 9.58
CA LYS A 536 -9.77 16.47 8.97
C LYS A 536 -11.01 15.66 9.34
N LYS A 537 -11.79 16.08 10.33
CA LYS A 537 -12.93 15.29 10.84
C LYS A 537 -13.92 14.90 9.73
N ALA A 538 -14.25 15.82 8.82
CA ALA A 538 -15.15 15.54 7.71
C ALA A 538 -14.60 14.47 6.75
N ILE A 539 -13.28 14.43 6.54
CA ILE A 539 -12.61 13.40 5.75
C ILE A 539 -12.79 12.04 6.43
N VAL A 540 -12.57 11.96 7.74
CA VAL A 540 -12.72 10.72 8.52
C VAL A 540 -14.16 10.20 8.45
N ASP A 541 -15.14 11.08 8.66
CA ASP A 541 -16.56 10.74 8.61
C ASP A 541 -16.95 10.19 7.22
N ARG A 542 -16.45 10.81 6.14
CA ARG A 542 -16.70 10.38 4.75
C ARG A 542 -16.05 9.04 4.42
N LEU A 543 -14.79 8.83 4.83
CA LEU A 543 -14.12 7.53 4.64
C LEU A 543 -14.89 6.40 5.33
N ALA A 544 -15.31 6.63 6.57
CA ALA A 544 -16.08 5.65 7.33
C ALA A 544 -17.45 5.37 6.68
N ALA A 545 -18.16 6.40 6.22
CA ALA A 545 -19.43 6.24 5.51
C ALA A 545 -19.28 5.42 4.22
N ILE A 546 -18.23 5.69 3.43
CA ILE A 546 -17.94 4.92 2.20
C ILE A 546 -17.62 3.46 2.55
N ALA A 547 -16.76 3.20 3.54
CA ALA A 547 -16.47 1.83 3.97
C ALA A 547 -17.73 1.09 4.43
N LEU A 548 -18.56 1.72 5.27
CA LEU A 548 -19.80 1.12 5.76
C LEU A 548 -20.78 0.82 4.62
N HIS A 549 -20.91 1.73 3.66
CA HIS A 549 -21.79 1.57 2.51
C HIS A 549 -21.29 0.51 1.51
N ASP A 550 -20.03 0.61 1.07
CA ASP A 550 -19.49 -0.19 -0.03
C ASP A 550 -18.97 -1.55 0.41
N VAL A 551 -18.42 -1.65 1.63
CA VAL A 551 -17.78 -2.87 2.14
C VAL A 551 -18.69 -3.62 3.11
N TYR A 552 -19.43 -2.91 3.96
CA TYR A 552 -20.27 -3.53 5.01
C TYR A 552 -21.77 -3.49 4.71
N GLY A 553 -22.17 -3.09 3.50
CA GLY A 553 -23.55 -3.19 3.02
C GLY A 553 -24.55 -2.20 3.62
N ARG A 554 -24.11 -1.15 4.32
CA ARG A 554 -24.97 -0.08 4.87
C ARG A 554 -25.43 0.89 3.78
N LYS A 555 -26.31 0.40 2.89
CA LYS A 555 -26.85 1.16 1.74
C LYS A 555 -27.75 2.34 2.10
N ASP A 556 -28.10 2.47 3.38
CA ASP A 556 -28.83 3.61 3.94
C ASP A 556 -27.96 4.87 4.11
N LEU A 557 -26.62 4.71 4.15
CA LEU A 557 -25.72 5.83 4.33
C LEU A 557 -25.54 6.64 3.06
N ALA A 558 -25.68 7.96 3.17
CA ALA A 558 -25.32 8.85 2.08
C ALA A 558 -23.81 8.84 1.86
N VAL A 559 -23.42 8.55 0.62
CA VAL A 559 -22.03 8.58 0.16
C VAL A 559 -21.93 9.45 -1.08
N TYR A 560 -20.85 10.21 -1.16
CA TYR A 560 -20.56 11.19 -2.22
C TYR A 560 -21.55 12.38 -2.27
N GLY A 561 -21.02 13.55 -2.59
CA GLY A 561 -21.85 14.68 -3.02
C GLY A 561 -22.20 14.58 -4.51
N PRO A 562 -22.80 15.62 -5.10
CA PRO A 562 -23.07 15.67 -6.53
C PRO A 562 -21.81 15.41 -7.36
N ILE A 563 -21.87 14.45 -8.29
CA ILE A 563 -20.79 14.11 -9.21
C ILE A 563 -21.21 14.57 -10.61
N PHE A 564 -20.39 15.36 -11.28
CA PHE A 564 -20.69 15.84 -12.64
C PHE A 564 -20.89 14.64 -13.59
N LYS A 565 -21.99 14.66 -14.35
CA LYS A 565 -22.33 13.63 -15.35
C LYS A 565 -22.27 14.18 -16.77
N SER A 566 -22.94 15.30 -17.03
CA SER A 566 -22.99 15.89 -18.38
C SER A 566 -23.30 17.39 -18.34
N ALA A 567 -23.01 18.09 -19.46
CA ALA A 567 -23.44 19.46 -19.69
C ALA A 567 -24.13 19.59 -21.06
N LYS A 568 -25.32 20.19 -21.10
CA LYS A 568 -26.05 20.50 -22.33
C LYS A 568 -25.92 21.99 -22.65
N TYR A 569 -25.18 22.29 -23.71
CA TYR A 569 -24.89 23.67 -24.13
C TYR A 569 -25.99 24.22 -25.05
N SER A 570 -26.51 25.41 -24.73
CA SER A 570 -27.51 26.14 -25.51
C SER A 570 -27.24 27.65 -25.48
N GLY A 571 -26.82 28.22 -26.61
CA GLY A 571 -26.47 29.64 -26.71
C GLY A 571 -25.41 30.05 -25.68
N GLY A 572 -25.71 31.05 -24.85
CA GLY A 572 -24.84 31.52 -23.76
C GLY A 572 -24.97 30.77 -22.45
N SER A 573 -25.66 29.62 -22.43
CA SER A 573 -25.93 28.84 -21.21
C SER A 573 -25.60 27.36 -21.37
N ALA A 574 -25.35 26.68 -20.24
CA ALA A 574 -25.20 25.25 -20.15
C ALA A 574 -25.99 24.71 -18.95
N GLU A 575 -26.81 23.70 -19.19
CA GLU A 575 -27.51 22.95 -18.14
C GLU A 575 -26.64 21.78 -17.67
N ILE A 576 -26.43 21.67 -16.36
CA ILE A 576 -25.55 20.68 -15.73
C ILE A 576 -26.37 19.55 -15.14
N GLU A 577 -26.01 18.33 -15.50
CA GLU A 577 -26.55 17.11 -14.90
C GLU A 577 -25.54 16.53 -13.90
N PHE A 578 -26.01 16.23 -12.68
CA PHE A 578 -25.24 15.52 -11.66
C PHE A 578 -25.76 14.09 -11.48
N ASP A 579 -24.86 13.14 -11.24
CA ASP A 579 -25.20 11.93 -10.50
C ASP A 579 -25.30 12.31 -9.01
N LEU A 580 -26.53 12.21 -8.49
CA LEU A 580 -26.86 12.51 -7.10
C LEU A 580 -27.01 11.25 -6.24
N ARG A 581 -26.92 10.05 -6.83
CA ARG A 581 -27.12 8.76 -6.12
C ARG A 581 -28.39 8.72 -5.27
N GLY A 582 -29.50 9.19 -5.85
CA GLY A 582 -30.82 9.22 -5.18
C GLY A 582 -31.01 10.34 -4.16
N ARG A 583 -30.06 11.29 -4.07
CA ARG A 583 -30.14 12.47 -3.19
C ARG A 583 -30.67 13.70 -3.94
N LYS A 584 -30.96 14.77 -3.21
CA LYS A 584 -31.41 16.05 -3.78
C LYS A 584 -30.26 17.04 -3.87
N LEU A 585 -30.22 17.82 -4.96
CA LEU A 585 -29.27 18.91 -5.13
C LEU A 585 -29.64 20.09 -4.23
N GLU A 586 -28.65 20.63 -3.52
CA GLU A 586 -28.81 21.82 -2.68
C GLU A 586 -27.75 22.87 -3.01
N CYS A 587 -28.13 24.14 -2.91
CA CYS A 587 -27.20 25.27 -3.00
C CYS A 587 -27.22 26.04 -1.68
N ARG A 588 -26.06 26.22 -1.06
CA ARG A 588 -25.88 26.97 0.18
C ARG A 588 -25.48 28.42 -0.14
N GLY A 589 -26.43 29.32 0.07
CA GLY A 589 -26.29 30.73 -0.31
C GLY A 589 -26.34 30.91 -1.83
N ALA A 590 -25.71 31.98 -2.34
CA ALA A 590 -25.66 32.22 -3.78
C ALA A 590 -24.84 31.14 -4.53
N PRO A 591 -25.19 30.74 -5.75
CA PRO A 591 -24.32 29.93 -6.59
C PRO A 591 -23.01 30.68 -6.93
N ARG A 592 -21.86 30.07 -6.68
CA ARG A 592 -20.52 30.68 -6.81
C ARG A 592 -19.50 29.67 -7.36
N GLY A 593 -18.34 30.15 -7.80
CA GLY A 593 -17.20 29.30 -8.18
C GLY A 593 -17.30 28.68 -9.58
N PHE A 594 -18.11 29.26 -10.46
CA PHE A 594 -18.31 28.80 -11.83
C PHE A 594 -17.48 29.60 -12.83
N LEU A 595 -16.91 28.91 -13.82
CA LEU A 595 -16.30 29.54 -14.99
C LEU A 595 -16.98 29.04 -16.27
N ALA A 596 -17.10 29.93 -17.25
CA ALA A 596 -17.55 29.63 -18.60
C ALA A 596 -16.41 29.88 -19.58
N LYS A 597 -16.25 28.98 -20.55
CA LYS A 597 -15.35 29.18 -21.70
C LYS A 597 -16.14 29.83 -22.82
N GLY A 598 -15.72 31.01 -23.27
CA GLY A 598 -16.31 31.67 -24.44
C GLY A 598 -15.84 31.07 -25.76
N LYS A 599 -16.40 31.52 -26.88
CA LYS A 599 -15.92 31.21 -28.24
C LYS A 599 -14.46 31.56 -28.49
N ASP A 600 -13.95 32.57 -27.81
CA ASP A 600 -12.55 32.99 -27.88
C ASP A 600 -11.59 32.05 -27.12
N GLY A 601 -12.12 30.96 -26.55
CA GLY A 601 -11.37 29.95 -25.82
C GLY A 601 -10.95 30.37 -24.41
N LYS A 602 -11.34 31.56 -23.94
CA LYS A 602 -10.96 32.06 -22.61
C LYS A 602 -11.98 31.69 -21.55
N TRP A 603 -11.49 31.27 -20.40
CA TRP A 603 -12.28 31.02 -19.20
C TRP A 603 -12.53 32.34 -18.46
N ARG A 604 -13.78 32.61 -18.11
CA ARG A 604 -14.22 33.78 -17.34
C ARG A 604 -15.21 33.36 -16.26
N GLU A 605 -15.36 34.20 -15.24
CA GLU A 605 -16.43 34.02 -14.25
C GLU A 605 -17.80 33.95 -14.93
N ALA A 606 -18.65 33.07 -14.40
CA ALA A 606 -19.96 32.78 -14.96
C ALA A 606 -21.04 32.95 -13.89
N SER A 607 -22.23 33.37 -14.33
CA SER A 607 -23.43 33.32 -13.50
C SER A 607 -23.94 31.89 -13.41
N ALA A 608 -24.51 31.52 -12.27
CA ALA A 608 -25.15 30.23 -12.08
C ALA A 608 -26.48 30.37 -11.34
N LYS A 609 -27.42 29.50 -11.68
CA LYS A 609 -28.74 29.41 -11.03
C LYS A 609 -29.04 27.96 -10.71
N VAL A 610 -29.56 27.73 -9.50
CA VAL A 610 -30.13 26.44 -9.10
C VAL A 610 -31.64 26.63 -8.97
N SER A 611 -32.41 25.86 -9.74
CA SER A 611 -33.88 25.86 -9.73
C SER A 611 -34.36 24.45 -9.98
N ASP A 612 -35.36 23.99 -9.21
CA ASP A 612 -36.03 22.70 -9.44
C ASP A 612 -35.06 21.50 -9.52
N GLY A 613 -34.02 21.53 -8.69
CA GLY A 613 -32.98 20.49 -8.65
C GLY A 613 -32.01 20.49 -9.83
N ARG A 614 -32.05 21.51 -10.68
CA ARG A 614 -31.18 21.68 -11.85
C ARG A 614 -30.23 22.85 -11.65
N LEU A 615 -29.03 22.74 -12.18
CA LEU A 615 -28.02 23.79 -12.21
C LEU A 615 -27.84 24.28 -13.65
N SER A 616 -27.95 25.58 -13.87
CA SER A 616 -27.61 26.23 -15.14
C SER A 616 -26.47 27.23 -14.93
N VAL A 617 -25.47 27.20 -15.82
CA VAL A 617 -24.34 28.13 -15.85
C VAL A 617 -24.44 28.99 -17.11
N SER A 618 -24.17 30.28 -17.03
CA SER A 618 -24.26 31.21 -18.17
C SER A 618 -23.16 32.27 -18.15
N THR A 619 -22.76 32.72 -19.34
CA THR A 619 -21.87 33.88 -19.48
C THR A 619 -22.54 35.14 -18.95
N LEU A 620 -21.75 36.08 -18.42
CA LEU A 620 -22.27 37.34 -17.88
C LEU A 620 -22.74 38.30 -18.99
N ASP A 621 -22.15 38.21 -20.18
CA ASP A 621 -22.42 39.05 -21.34
C ASP A 621 -23.38 38.40 -22.35
N GLY A 622 -23.89 37.20 -22.06
CA GLY A 622 -24.77 36.43 -22.96
C GLY A 622 -24.05 35.81 -24.17
N SER A 623 -22.72 35.93 -24.26
CA SER A 623 -21.93 35.32 -25.33
C SER A 623 -22.03 33.79 -25.31
N GLU A 624 -21.88 33.15 -26.48
CA GLU A 624 -21.99 31.70 -26.59
C GLU A 624 -20.95 30.96 -25.74
N ILE A 625 -21.41 29.96 -24.98
CA ILE A 625 -20.58 29.15 -24.09
C ILE A 625 -20.10 27.86 -24.80
N ARG A 626 -18.84 27.52 -24.57
CA ARG A 626 -18.15 26.34 -25.11
C ARG A 626 -17.55 25.43 -24.04
N GLY A 627 -17.68 25.80 -22.77
CA GLY A 627 -17.21 24.97 -21.67
C GLY A 627 -17.65 25.51 -20.33
N VAL A 628 -17.71 24.63 -19.33
CA VAL A 628 -18.08 24.95 -17.95
C VAL A 628 -17.10 24.35 -16.97
N ARG A 629 -16.85 25.08 -15.89
CA ARG A 629 -16.05 24.63 -14.75
C ARG A 629 -16.74 24.99 -13.45
N TYR A 630 -16.57 24.15 -12.44
CA TYR A 630 -16.95 24.43 -11.06
C TYR A 630 -15.78 24.08 -10.14
N LEU A 631 -15.42 25.02 -9.26
CA LEU A 631 -14.29 24.90 -8.32
C LEU A 631 -12.97 24.45 -8.97
N TRP A 632 -12.73 24.88 -10.21
CA TRP A 632 -11.51 24.58 -10.96
C TRP A 632 -10.36 25.51 -10.57
N LYS A 633 -9.99 25.43 -9.29
CA LYS A 633 -8.94 26.23 -8.64
C LYS A 633 -8.47 25.57 -7.34
N GLY A 634 -7.24 25.82 -6.90
CA GLY A 634 -6.73 25.26 -5.64
C GLY A 634 -7.55 25.62 -4.39
N TRP A 635 -7.68 26.92 -4.08
CA TRP A 635 -8.45 27.38 -2.92
C TRP A 635 -9.94 27.51 -3.24
N ALA A 636 -10.74 26.51 -2.84
CA ALA A 636 -12.16 26.41 -3.19
C ALA A 636 -13.14 26.77 -2.05
N LYS A 637 -12.73 26.69 -0.77
CA LYS A 637 -13.60 26.85 0.42
C LYS A 637 -14.67 27.97 0.36
N PRO A 638 -14.36 29.25 0.03
CA PRO A 638 -15.40 30.28 0.02
C PRO A 638 -16.50 30.06 -1.04
N ASP A 639 -16.22 29.25 -2.06
CA ASP A 639 -17.11 29.04 -3.20
C ASP A 639 -17.76 27.65 -3.22
N VAL A 640 -17.45 26.78 -2.25
CA VAL A 640 -18.14 25.50 -2.13
C VAL A 640 -19.58 25.76 -1.69
N CYS A 641 -20.49 25.76 -2.66
CA CYS A 641 -21.90 26.11 -2.46
C CYS A 641 -22.84 25.00 -2.92
N ILE A 642 -22.40 24.09 -3.78
CA ILE A 642 -23.22 22.96 -4.26
C ILE A 642 -23.01 21.73 -3.38
N TYR A 643 -24.10 21.23 -2.83
CA TYR A 643 -24.16 20.08 -1.93
C TYR A 643 -25.29 19.15 -2.36
N ASN A 644 -25.39 17.99 -1.71
CA ASN A 644 -26.65 17.28 -1.61
C ASN A 644 -27.32 17.51 -0.25
N ASP A 645 -28.57 17.07 -0.12
CA ASP A 645 -29.37 17.08 1.12
C ASP A 645 -28.84 16.17 2.26
N ALA A 646 -27.70 15.50 2.07
CA ALA A 646 -26.93 14.86 3.13
C ALA A 646 -25.74 15.71 3.62
N GLY A 647 -25.58 16.91 3.06
CA GLY A 647 -24.49 17.82 3.38
C GLY A 647 -23.14 17.45 2.80
N LEU A 648 -23.09 16.60 1.76
CA LEU A 648 -21.86 16.25 1.06
C LEU A 648 -21.60 17.21 -0.12
N PRO A 649 -20.41 17.82 -0.21
CA PRO A 649 -20.11 18.81 -1.25
C PRO A 649 -19.96 18.14 -2.62
N ALA A 650 -20.36 18.87 -3.66
CA ALA A 650 -20.10 18.45 -5.03
C ALA A 650 -18.60 18.40 -5.33
N PHE A 651 -18.20 17.44 -6.15
CA PHE A 651 -16.85 17.42 -6.70
C PHE A 651 -16.68 18.57 -7.71
N GLY A 652 -15.49 19.18 -7.75
CA GLY A 652 -15.14 20.14 -8.80
C GLY A 652 -15.13 19.45 -10.18
N PHE A 653 -15.44 20.20 -11.23
CA PHE A 653 -15.47 19.66 -12.60
C PHE A 653 -15.02 20.65 -13.67
N SER A 654 -14.66 20.10 -14.83
CA SER A 654 -14.41 20.82 -16.08
C SER A 654 -14.98 20.00 -17.24
N ASP A 655 -15.75 20.66 -18.10
CA ASP A 655 -16.26 20.08 -19.34
C ASP A 655 -16.19 21.12 -20.48
N GLU A 656 -16.01 20.64 -21.70
CA GLU A 656 -16.00 21.47 -22.90
C GLU A 656 -16.87 20.83 -23.99
N LYS A 657 -17.62 21.66 -24.71
CA LYS A 657 -18.44 21.26 -25.85
C LYS A 657 -17.52 20.69 -26.93
N ARG A 658 -17.66 19.39 -27.18
CA ARG A 658 -16.95 18.66 -28.24
C ARG A 658 -17.45 19.02 -29.63
#